data_AF-A0AAV8ZQJ4-F1
#
_entry.id   AF-A0AAV8ZQJ4-F1
#
_cell.length_a   1.000
_cell.length_b   1.000
_cell.length_c   1.000
_cell.angle_alpha   90.00
_cell.angle_beta   90.00
_cell.angle_gamma   90.00
#
_symmetry.space_group_name_H-M   'P 1'
#
loop_
_entity.id
_entity.type
_entity.pdbx_description
1 polymer ?
#
loop_
_entity_poly.entity_id
_entity_poly.type
_entity_poly.pdbx_seq_one_letter_code
_entity_poly.pdbx_strand_id
1 'polypeptide(L)'
;MRDYYIFQCRKSMDFSLKCAWLLDAFSSDASLPTKKKPHGVKLRNLILSDELRPKDQKMTTSLNITADKLSVPQTTQVKKTHQRSQSDASALLPGLKKSATSTKLCLGDLSSGRAFDNGCVCFESCQSVVNDLRGEKTDCTCSAPRLKPELEFMQALILIGKLLSSIPTKEAKTTRLVAELTTLNLNLPARVWLPLNSHNPHLIVRIPPQVAAVLNSKDKAPYIAYIEVVEVDDIASSPVPTKIMPTLRHTKSEENLKHETTSLSAFSVCGGCYDDVDPDWSQEDDEISQQNVLDRASRYEGRRERRYAQLKKPMDRDTISQMSQESSDSREPPMSIPASEIRRRLSDFFHEEKSKKFTHDPEDPSAAVLKEPWQLLSVIVKCGDDLRQELMASQLLEMFQKIWEMEHVPLWVHPYRILCLSDDSGLIEPILNTVSLHQVKKHCQLSLLQYFIKEYGPMTSEGFLTAQKNFVQSCAAYCLICYLIQVKDRHNGNILLQSDGHLIHIDFGFILSTSPKNLGFEKSPFKLTPEFVEIMGGENSDMFEYFKILILQGLIAARKHHGMIITLVEIMRSGSQLPCFKSGTSTVQNLKNRFHMSMTEEQLRLEVNRMVEGSIHSLSTKLYDGFQYFTNGIL
;
A
#
# COMPACT_ATOMS: atom_id res chain seq x y z
N MET A 1 -5.20 19.64 -25.73
CA MET A 1 -4.45 18.80 -24.75
C MET A 1 -3.80 19.66 -23.66
N ARG A 2 -2.72 20.42 -23.91
CA ARG A 2 -2.00 21.18 -22.86
C ARG A 2 -2.90 22.03 -21.96
N ASP A 3 -3.81 22.80 -22.54
CA ASP A 3 -4.66 23.73 -21.79
C ASP A 3 -5.69 23.01 -20.91
N TYR A 4 -6.15 21.84 -21.34
CA TYR A 4 -6.99 20.94 -20.54
C TYR A 4 -6.23 20.43 -19.31
N TYR A 5 -4.98 19.97 -19.46
CA TYR A 5 -4.15 19.56 -18.32
C TYR A 5 -3.91 20.74 -17.35
N ILE A 6 -3.59 21.93 -17.86
CA ILE A 6 -3.40 23.14 -17.03
C ILE A 6 -4.68 23.51 -16.28
N PHE A 7 -5.84 23.44 -16.95
CA PHE A 7 -7.14 23.70 -16.34
C PHE A 7 -7.45 22.71 -15.20
N GLN A 8 -7.25 21.41 -15.43
CA GLN A 8 -7.49 20.38 -14.41
C GLN A 8 -6.48 20.44 -13.25
N CYS A 9 -5.20 20.79 -13.50
CA CYS A 9 -4.22 21.02 -12.42
C CYS A 9 -4.53 22.26 -11.56
N ARG A 10 -5.21 23.26 -12.12
CA ARG A 10 -5.77 24.36 -11.33
C ARG A 10 -6.90 23.86 -10.44
N LYS A 11 -7.83 23.09 -11.01
CA LYS A 11 -9.02 22.60 -10.30
C LYS A 11 -8.74 21.56 -9.21
N SER A 12 -7.76 20.67 -9.39
CA SER A 12 -7.53 19.54 -8.48
C SER A 12 -6.05 19.34 -8.13
N MET A 13 -5.77 19.22 -6.83
CA MET A 13 -4.45 18.84 -6.31
C MET A 13 -4.09 17.39 -6.65
N ASP A 14 -5.06 16.49 -6.54
CA ASP A 14 -4.92 15.07 -6.91
C ASP A 14 -4.60 14.88 -8.39
N PHE A 15 -5.33 15.57 -9.27
CA PHE A 15 -5.02 15.57 -10.70
C PHE A 15 -3.63 16.14 -10.98
N SER A 16 -3.24 17.20 -10.26
CA SER A 16 -1.90 17.80 -10.39
C SER A 16 -0.80 16.79 -10.08
N LEU A 17 -0.90 16.09 -8.96
CA LEU A 17 0.11 15.10 -8.55
C LEU A 17 0.15 13.88 -9.46
N LYS A 18 -1.01 13.30 -9.80
CA LYS A 18 -1.10 12.21 -10.78
C LYS A 18 -0.50 12.62 -12.13
N CYS A 19 -0.74 13.85 -12.58
CA CYS A 19 -0.12 14.38 -13.80
C CYS A 19 1.40 14.52 -13.63
N ALA A 20 1.90 15.03 -12.50
CA ALA A 20 3.33 15.16 -12.24
C ALA A 20 4.05 13.81 -12.16
N TRP A 21 3.47 12.81 -11.48
CA TRP A 21 4.02 11.45 -11.37
C TRP A 21 4.00 10.69 -12.70
N LEU A 22 2.90 10.74 -13.46
CA LEU A 22 2.86 10.18 -14.81
C LEU A 22 3.87 10.87 -15.74
N LEU A 23 4.05 12.18 -15.63
CA LEU A 23 5.07 12.90 -16.38
C LEU A 23 6.49 12.50 -15.95
N ASP A 24 6.74 12.15 -14.69
CA ASP A 24 8.04 11.62 -14.25
C ASP A 24 8.27 10.21 -14.84
N ALA A 25 7.36 9.29 -14.51
CA ALA A 25 7.45 7.88 -14.85
C ALA A 25 7.56 7.64 -16.36
N PHE A 26 6.91 8.45 -17.20
CA PHE A 26 6.98 8.31 -18.67
C PHE A 26 7.96 9.29 -19.36
N SER A 27 8.58 10.24 -18.66
CA SER A 27 9.62 11.11 -19.25
C SER A 27 11.05 10.60 -19.05
N SER A 28 11.32 9.66 -18.13
CA SER A 28 12.66 9.07 -17.98
C SER A 28 13.11 8.35 -19.27
N ASP A 29 12.18 7.65 -19.92
CA ASP A 29 12.36 7.02 -21.24
C ASP A 29 12.67 8.04 -22.37
N ALA A 30 12.36 9.33 -22.20
CA ALA A 30 12.46 10.35 -23.24
C ALA A 30 13.81 11.09 -23.27
N SER A 31 14.80 10.68 -22.46
CA SER A 31 16.12 11.33 -22.35
C SER A 31 17.06 11.03 -23.53
N LEU A 32 16.62 11.27 -24.77
CA LEU A 32 17.51 11.39 -25.91
C LEU A 32 18.38 12.67 -25.77
N PRO A 33 19.65 12.66 -26.22
CA PRO A 33 20.59 13.79 -26.05
C PRO A 33 20.30 14.97 -27.01
N THR A 34 19.08 15.51 -26.95
CA THR A 34 18.65 16.69 -27.71
C THR A 34 18.53 17.90 -26.78
N LYS A 35 19.08 19.05 -27.20
CA LYS A 35 19.33 20.23 -26.35
C LYS A 35 18.08 21.00 -25.85
N LYS A 36 16.88 20.41 -25.92
CA LYS A 36 15.63 21.04 -25.47
C LYS A 36 14.90 20.14 -24.47
N LYS A 37 14.74 20.60 -23.22
CA LYS A 37 13.92 19.90 -22.21
C LYS A 37 12.54 19.56 -22.81
N PRO A 38 12.10 18.29 -22.80
CA PRO A 38 10.84 17.88 -23.40
C PRO A 38 9.66 18.61 -22.72
N HIS A 39 8.57 18.78 -23.47
CA HIS A 39 7.44 19.61 -23.00
C HIS A 39 6.79 19.06 -21.73
N GLY A 40 6.83 17.73 -21.52
CA GLY A 40 6.40 17.08 -20.28
C GLY A 40 7.15 17.56 -19.04
N VAL A 41 8.49 17.56 -19.07
CA VAL A 41 9.34 18.04 -17.95
C VAL A 41 9.05 19.51 -17.62
N LYS A 42 8.75 20.36 -18.62
CA LYS A 42 8.33 21.75 -18.36
C LYS A 42 6.99 21.82 -17.63
N LEU A 43 6.01 21.01 -18.02
CA LEU A 43 4.70 20.97 -17.36
C LEU A 43 4.80 20.38 -15.94
N ARG A 44 5.57 19.30 -15.75
CA ARG A 44 5.88 18.73 -14.42
C ARG A 44 6.46 19.78 -13.49
N ASN A 45 7.49 20.51 -13.94
CA ASN A 45 8.13 21.53 -13.11
C ASN A 45 7.17 22.69 -12.80
N LEU A 46 6.28 23.07 -13.72
CA LEU A 46 5.24 24.10 -13.52
C LEU A 46 4.14 23.66 -12.53
N ILE A 47 3.84 22.35 -12.48
CA ILE A 47 2.95 21.77 -11.46
C ILE A 47 3.64 21.81 -10.09
N LEU A 48 4.89 21.31 -10.02
CA LEU A 48 5.64 21.17 -8.76
C LEU A 48 6.14 22.50 -8.18
N SER A 49 6.25 23.57 -8.98
CA SER A 49 6.49 24.94 -8.51
C SER A 49 5.25 25.63 -7.92
N ASP A 50 4.09 24.95 -7.96
CA ASP A 50 2.77 25.44 -7.53
C ASP A 50 2.24 26.69 -8.27
N GLU A 51 2.86 27.06 -9.41
CA GLU A 51 2.42 28.14 -10.30
C GLU A 51 1.02 27.90 -10.91
N LEU A 52 0.54 26.65 -10.87
CA LEU A 52 -0.79 26.25 -11.32
C LEU A 52 -1.87 26.30 -10.22
N ARG A 53 -1.66 27.05 -9.14
CA ARG A 53 -2.73 27.37 -8.18
C ARG A 53 -3.92 28.07 -8.87
N PRO A 54 -5.18 27.89 -8.39
CA PRO A 54 -6.28 28.79 -8.71
C PRO A 54 -5.87 30.26 -8.55
N LYS A 55 -6.29 31.11 -9.50
CA LYS A 55 -6.11 32.56 -9.40
C LYS A 55 -7.46 33.18 -9.08
N ASP A 56 -7.54 33.93 -7.99
CA ASP A 56 -8.74 34.68 -7.64
C ASP A 56 -9.10 35.69 -8.72
N GLN A 57 -10.31 35.56 -9.29
CA GLN A 57 -10.85 36.54 -10.24
C GLN A 57 -11.38 37.82 -9.55
N LYS A 58 -11.17 37.99 -8.23
CA LYS A 58 -11.73 39.09 -7.43
C LYS A 58 -10.78 40.27 -7.15
N MET A 59 -9.58 40.33 -7.74
CA MET A 59 -8.66 41.48 -7.60
C MET A 59 -8.45 42.28 -8.90
N THR A 60 -9.55 42.77 -9.50
CA THR A 60 -9.52 43.88 -10.47
C THR A 60 -10.65 44.88 -10.23
N THR A 61 -10.62 45.52 -9.07
CA THR A 61 -11.32 46.79 -8.82
C THR A 61 -10.55 47.62 -7.78
N SER A 62 -9.35 48.03 -8.16
CA SER A 62 -8.60 49.06 -7.42
C SER A 62 -9.35 50.39 -7.56
N LEU A 63 -10.16 50.75 -6.57
CA LEU A 63 -10.71 52.08 -6.44
C LEU A 63 -9.56 53.06 -6.20
N ASN A 64 -9.31 53.95 -7.17
CA ASN A 64 -8.41 55.07 -7.00
C ASN A 64 -8.99 56.01 -5.93
N ILE A 65 -8.37 56.03 -4.74
CA ILE A 65 -8.52 57.13 -3.79
C ILE A 65 -7.20 57.90 -3.81
N THR A 66 -7.25 59.08 -4.42
CA THR A 66 -6.13 60.03 -4.48
C THR A 66 -5.77 60.50 -3.07
N ALA A 67 -4.48 60.54 -2.78
CA ALA A 67 -3.97 61.07 -1.53
C ALA A 67 -4.09 62.61 -1.52
N ASP A 68 -4.77 63.15 -0.51
CA ASP A 68 -4.67 64.56 -0.15
C ASP A 68 -4.12 64.72 1.27
N LYS A 69 -3.16 65.63 1.40
CA LYS A 69 -2.51 65.97 2.69
C LYS A 69 -3.36 67.01 3.40
N LEU A 70 -3.63 66.85 4.70
CA LEU A 70 -3.86 67.99 5.59
C LEU A 70 -3.59 67.65 7.06
N SER A 71 -3.47 68.72 7.86
CA SER A 71 -2.62 68.80 9.05
C SER A 71 -3.28 68.46 10.39
N VAL A 72 -2.44 68.06 11.35
CA VAL A 72 -2.73 67.98 12.79
C VAL A 72 -3.07 69.36 13.36
N PRO A 73 -3.99 69.43 14.35
CA PRO A 73 -3.73 70.24 15.54
C PRO A 73 -3.93 69.47 16.86
N GLN A 74 -3.11 69.77 17.87
CA GLN A 74 -3.32 69.39 19.27
C GLN A 74 -4.21 70.42 19.98
N THR A 75 -5.00 70.00 20.99
CA THR A 75 -5.42 70.80 22.18
C THR A 75 -6.18 69.88 23.14
N THR A 76 -5.57 69.43 24.26
CA THR A 76 -5.68 69.95 25.65
C THR A 76 -7.02 69.74 26.40
N GLN A 77 -6.99 68.78 27.34
CA GLN A 77 -7.61 68.74 28.68
C GLN A 77 -8.97 69.41 28.99
N VAL A 78 -9.95 68.61 29.45
CA VAL A 78 -10.88 68.96 30.56
C VAL A 78 -11.13 67.72 31.47
N LYS A 79 -11.56 67.95 32.72
CA LYS A 79 -11.52 67.07 33.90
C LYS A 79 -12.68 66.05 34.03
N LYS A 80 -12.48 65.04 34.89
CA LYS A 80 -13.46 64.03 35.34
C LYS A 80 -14.53 64.60 36.29
N THR A 81 -15.71 63.97 36.31
CA THR A 81 -16.64 63.95 37.46
C THR A 81 -17.17 62.52 37.73
N HIS A 82 -17.33 62.18 39.01
CA HIS A 82 -17.99 60.98 39.56
C HIS A 82 -19.51 60.98 39.28
N GLN A 83 -20.34 59.94 39.49
CA GLN A 83 -20.20 58.47 39.69
C GLN A 83 -21.63 57.89 39.83
N ARG A 84 -21.96 56.76 39.21
CA ARG A 84 -23.06 55.87 39.65
C ARG A 84 -22.77 54.42 39.22
N SER A 85 -22.98 53.46 40.12
CA SER A 85 -22.46 52.09 40.03
C SER A 85 -23.51 51.04 39.58
N GLN A 86 -23.01 49.81 39.38
CA GLN A 86 -23.70 48.52 39.08
C GLN A 86 -23.91 48.23 37.58
N SER A 87 -23.62 47.03 37.04
CA SER A 87 -22.98 45.83 37.64
C SER A 87 -22.51 44.80 36.59
N ASP A 88 -21.43 44.09 36.92
CA ASP A 88 -21.03 42.72 36.57
C ASP A 88 -20.62 42.22 35.16
N ALA A 89 -19.68 41.26 35.22
CA ALA A 89 -19.36 40.19 34.27
C ALA A 89 -18.67 40.51 32.91
N SER A 90 -17.35 40.78 32.97
CA SER A 90 -16.39 40.31 31.94
C SER A 90 -14.95 40.30 32.48
N ALA A 91 -14.55 39.21 33.13
CA ALA A 91 -13.18 39.02 33.57
C ALA A 91 -12.27 38.69 32.36
N LEU A 92 -11.55 39.71 31.89
CA LEU A 92 -10.52 39.56 30.85
C LEU A 92 -9.35 38.72 31.36
N LEU A 93 -9.19 37.50 30.82
CA LEU A 93 -7.88 36.86 30.82
C LEU A 93 -6.97 37.63 29.85
N PRO A 94 -5.73 38.00 30.26
CA PRO A 94 -4.84 38.77 29.40
C PRO A 94 -4.50 37.97 28.15
N GLY A 95 -4.77 38.55 26.98
CA GLY A 95 -4.52 37.91 25.71
C GLY A 95 -3.05 37.56 25.55
N LEU A 96 -2.73 36.27 25.63
CA LEU A 96 -1.53 35.68 25.04
C LEU A 96 -1.58 35.94 23.53
N LYS A 97 -1.08 37.11 23.13
CA LYS A 97 -0.53 37.30 21.80
C LYS A 97 0.56 36.24 21.66
N LYS A 98 0.22 35.10 21.05
CA LYS A 98 1.21 34.20 20.47
C LYS A 98 1.97 35.03 19.46
N SER A 99 3.11 35.58 19.90
CA SER A 99 4.11 36.08 18.98
C SER A 99 4.37 34.95 18.00
N ALA A 100 4.18 35.21 16.71
CA ALA A 100 4.47 34.24 15.67
C ALA A 100 6.00 34.09 15.58
N THR A 101 6.58 33.36 16.54
CA THR A 101 7.89 32.76 16.39
C THR A 101 7.84 31.98 15.09
N SER A 102 8.64 32.41 14.11
CA SER A 102 8.74 31.79 12.79
C SER A 102 9.10 30.31 12.95
N THR A 103 8.06 29.46 12.99
CA THR A 103 8.21 28.02 13.02
C THR A 103 8.75 27.60 11.66
N LYS A 104 10.07 27.38 11.63
CA LYS A 104 10.78 26.85 10.46
C LYS A 104 10.00 25.64 9.93
N LEU A 105 9.71 25.66 8.62
CA LEU A 105 9.05 24.55 7.95
C LEU A 105 9.96 23.31 8.05
N CYS A 106 9.41 22.22 8.56
CA CYS A 106 10.10 20.93 8.76
C CYS A 106 9.63 19.88 7.73
N LEU A 107 9.18 20.32 6.55
CA LEU A 107 8.65 19.43 5.52
C LEU A 107 9.66 18.34 5.15
N GLY A 108 9.24 17.07 5.28
CA GLY A 108 10.07 15.88 5.06
C GLY A 108 10.87 15.38 6.28
N ASP A 109 11.00 16.16 7.35
CA ASP A 109 11.68 15.74 8.59
C ASP A 109 10.72 14.98 9.51
N LEU A 110 10.70 13.65 9.38
CA LEU A 110 9.85 12.75 10.18
C LEU A 110 10.09 12.84 11.70
N SER A 111 11.24 13.36 12.15
CA SER A 111 11.53 13.55 13.58
C SER A 111 10.84 14.78 14.18
N SER A 112 10.36 15.71 13.34
CA SER A 112 9.79 16.99 13.78
C SER A 112 8.37 16.92 14.35
N GLY A 113 7.64 15.82 14.10
CA GLY A 113 6.20 15.73 14.35
C GLY A 113 5.34 16.64 13.45
N ARG A 114 5.95 17.31 12.47
CA ARG A 114 5.31 18.24 11.52
C ARG A 114 5.84 18.06 10.08
N ALA A 115 6.30 16.86 9.72
CA ALA A 115 6.88 16.56 8.40
C ALA A 115 5.94 16.83 7.21
N PHE A 116 4.63 16.84 7.45
CA PHE A 116 3.58 17.04 6.45
C PHE A 116 2.77 18.34 6.69
N ASP A 117 3.24 19.21 7.60
CA ASP A 117 2.65 20.53 7.83
C ASP A 117 3.29 21.56 6.89
N ASN A 118 2.48 22.18 6.03
CA ASN A 118 2.92 23.25 5.13
C ASN A 118 2.80 24.66 5.72
N GLY A 119 2.34 24.81 6.97
CA GLY A 119 2.15 26.08 7.66
C GLY A 119 0.89 26.85 7.21
N CYS A 120 -0.07 26.20 6.55
CA CYS A 120 -1.31 26.84 6.11
C CYS A 120 -2.34 26.94 7.24
N VAL A 121 -2.52 28.15 7.78
CA VAL A 121 -3.52 28.44 8.83
C VAL A 121 -4.85 29.03 8.29
N CYS A 122 -5.03 29.13 6.96
CA CYS A 122 -6.24 29.73 6.37
C CYS A 122 -7.53 29.03 6.85
N PHE A 123 -7.49 27.70 6.96
CA PHE A 123 -8.62 26.85 7.31
C PHE A 123 -8.90 26.78 8.82
N GLU A 124 -7.95 27.20 9.65
CA GLU A 124 -8.08 27.32 11.12
C GLU A 124 -8.62 28.70 11.54
N SER A 125 -8.76 29.63 10.59
CA SER A 125 -9.24 30.98 10.87
C SER A 125 -10.71 30.98 11.30
N CYS A 126 -11.10 31.93 12.16
CA CYS A 126 -12.50 32.11 12.55
C CYS A 126 -13.43 32.33 11.34
N GLN A 127 -12.92 32.96 10.27
CA GLN A 127 -13.65 33.10 9.01
C GLN A 127 -13.93 31.73 8.36
N SER A 128 -12.96 30.81 8.39
CA SER A 128 -13.15 29.47 7.84
C SER A 128 -14.20 28.68 8.61
N VAL A 129 -14.19 28.75 9.95
CA VAL A 129 -15.22 28.11 10.80
C VAL A 129 -16.61 28.69 10.51
N VAL A 130 -16.72 30.00 10.29
CA VAL A 130 -18.00 30.64 9.92
C VAL A 130 -18.45 30.26 8.52
N ASN A 131 -17.53 30.11 7.56
CA ASN A 131 -17.86 29.65 6.21
C ASN A 131 -18.37 28.19 6.24
N ASP A 132 -17.66 27.31 6.94
CA ASP A 132 -17.97 25.88 7.13
C ASP A 132 -19.37 25.68 7.73
N LEU A 133 -19.67 26.38 8.84
CA LEU A 133 -21.01 26.41 9.46
C LEU A 133 -22.12 26.96 8.54
N ARG A 134 -21.77 27.64 7.45
CA ARG A 134 -22.71 28.19 6.46
C ARG A 134 -22.72 27.38 5.14
N GLY A 135 -21.94 26.30 5.04
CA GLY A 135 -21.75 25.53 3.80
C GLY A 135 -21.01 26.31 2.70
N GLU A 136 -20.30 27.39 3.05
CA GLU A 136 -19.49 28.18 2.12
C GLU A 136 -18.06 27.65 2.08
N LYS A 137 -17.42 27.64 0.90
CA LYS A 137 -16.02 27.22 0.78
C LYS A 137 -15.06 28.31 1.26
N THR A 138 -14.03 27.89 1.98
CA THR A 138 -12.86 28.73 2.28
C THR A 138 -11.78 28.49 1.24
N ASP A 139 -11.33 29.56 0.58
CA ASP A 139 -10.18 29.52 -0.34
C ASP A 139 -8.87 29.83 0.41
N CYS A 140 -7.80 29.11 0.08
CA CYS A 140 -6.48 29.35 0.67
C CYS A 140 -5.77 30.54 0.00
N THR A 141 -5.69 31.66 0.74
CA THR A 141 -5.03 32.90 0.29
C THR A 141 -3.55 33.00 0.66
N CYS A 142 -3.01 32.07 1.46
CA CYS A 142 -1.59 32.08 1.85
C CYS A 142 -0.69 31.28 0.88
N SER A 143 0.55 31.70 0.70
CA SER A 143 1.51 31.05 -0.22
C SER A 143 2.11 29.72 0.29
N ALA A 144 1.50 29.06 1.28
CA ALA A 144 1.93 27.76 1.80
C ALA A 144 1.88 26.69 0.68
N PRO A 145 2.91 25.84 0.51
CA PRO A 145 2.99 24.93 -0.64
C PRO A 145 1.93 23.83 -0.56
N ARG A 146 0.95 23.82 -1.49
CA ARG A 146 -0.23 22.93 -1.38
C ARG A 146 0.07 21.46 -1.68
N LEU A 147 1.03 21.19 -2.58
CA LEU A 147 1.37 19.84 -3.04
C LEU A 147 2.48 19.16 -2.21
N LYS A 148 3.22 19.93 -1.41
CA LYS A 148 4.44 19.45 -0.75
C LYS A 148 4.19 18.43 0.39
N PRO A 149 3.17 18.57 1.26
CA PRO A 149 2.82 17.55 2.25
C PRO A 149 2.67 16.14 1.65
N GLU A 150 1.86 16.03 0.60
CA GLU A 150 1.55 14.76 -0.07
C GLU A 150 2.78 14.17 -0.77
N LEU A 151 3.62 15.02 -1.37
CA LEU A 151 4.90 14.58 -1.95
C LEU A 151 5.86 14.02 -0.88
N GLU A 152 5.98 14.66 0.28
CA GLU A 152 6.82 14.16 1.37
C GLU A 152 6.24 12.88 2.00
N PHE A 153 4.92 12.77 2.13
CA PHE A 153 4.25 11.57 2.63
C PHE A 153 4.45 10.37 1.71
N MET A 154 4.21 10.53 0.40
CA MET A 154 4.50 9.51 -0.60
C MET A 154 5.99 9.15 -0.63
N GLN A 155 6.88 10.14 -0.56
CA GLN A 155 8.32 9.91 -0.50
C GLN A 155 8.72 9.11 0.76
N ALA A 156 8.12 9.38 1.92
CA ALA A 156 8.37 8.62 3.14
C ALA A 156 7.98 7.14 2.97
N LEU A 157 6.79 6.84 2.43
CA LEU A 157 6.36 5.46 2.17
C LEU A 157 7.32 4.72 1.22
N ILE A 158 7.82 5.39 0.17
CA ILE A 158 8.81 4.80 -0.75
C ILE A 158 10.19 4.60 -0.09
N LEU A 159 10.63 5.53 0.75
CA LEU A 159 11.89 5.39 1.49
C LEU A 159 11.86 4.20 2.46
N ILE A 160 10.73 3.95 3.12
CA ILE A 160 10.53 2.75 3.95
C ILE A 160 10.76 1.48 3.11
N GLY A 161 10.12 1.35 1.95
CA GLY A 161 10.30 0.17 1.09
C GLY A 161 11.74 -0.01 0.60
N LYS A 162 12.42 1.09 0.22
CA LYS A 162 13.85 1.08 -0.15
C LYS A 162 14.76 0.68 1.02
N LEU A 163 14.42 1.05 2.26
CA LEU A 163 15.14 0.58 3.44
C LEU A 163 14.95 -0.92 3.66
N LEU A 164 13.72 -1.42 3.53
CA LEU A 164 13.40 -2.84 3.74
C LEU A 164 14.08 -3.77 2.73
N SER A 165 14.39 -3.33 1.51
CA SER A 165 15.13 -4.16 0.55
C SER A 165 16.56 -4.49 0.98
N SER A 166 17.18 -3.69 1.84
CA SER A 166 18.54 -3.94 2.37
C SER A 166 18.61 -5.00 3.47
N ILE A 167 17.48 -5.33 4.09
CA ILE A 167 17.38 -6.27 5.21
C ILE A 167 17.24 -7.70 4.67
N PRO A 168 17.91 -8.73 5.24
CA PRO A 168 17.84 -10.09 4.67
C PRO A 168 16.55 -10.84 5.04
N THR A 169 16.16 -10.87 6.32
CA THR A 169 15.07 -11.75 6.83
C THR A 169 13.71 -11.06 6.84
N LYS A 170 12.63 -11.84 6.69
CA LYS A 170 11.25 -11.30 6.63
C LYS A 170 10.82 -10.73 7.99
N GLU A 171 11.28 -11.35 9.06
CA GLU A 171 11.00 -11.01 10.46
C GLU A 171 11.63 -9.65 10.80
N ALA A 172 12.90 -9.45 10.42
CA ALA A 172 13.58 -8.17 10.59
C ALA A 172 12.99 -7.07 9.71
N LYS A 173 12.60 -7.37 8.46
CA LYS A 173 11.86 -6.42 7.61
C LYS A 173 10.54 -5.99 8.27
N THR A 174 9.78 -6.94 8.81
CA THR A 174 8.50 -6.66 9.47
C THR A 174 8.70 -5.80 10.72
N THR A 175 9.68 -6.15 11.57
CA THR A 175 10.03 -5.35 12.76
C THR A 175 10.45 -3.91 12.39
N ARG A 176 11.24 -3.74 11.32
CA ARG A 176 11.63 -2.41 10.85
C ARG A 176 10.46 -1.61 10.28
N LEU A 177 9.59 -2.25 9.49
CA LEU A 177 8.38 -1.63 8.94
C LEU A 177 7.50 -1.05 10.05
N VAL A 178 7.27 -1.81 11.13
CA VAL A 178 6.50 -1.36 12.30
C VAL A 178 7.12 -0.10 12.93
N ALA A 179 8.46 -0.08 13.10
CA ALA A 179 9.16 1.08 13.69
C ALA A 179 9.12 2.34 12.80
N GLU A 180 9.28 2.19 11.49
CA GLU A 180 9.20 3.31 10.54
C GLU A 180 7.77 3.89 10.46
N LEU A 181 6.74 3.04 10.37
CA LEU A 181 5.35 3.50 10.37
C LEU A 181 4.95 4.15 11.70
N THR A 182 5.49 3.67 12.83
CA THR A 182 5.34 4.33 14.14
C THR A 182 5.93 5.74 14.13
N THR A 183 7.10 5.92 13.51
CA THR A 183 7.75 7.22 13.34
C THR A 183 6.95 8.14 12.41
N LEU A 184 6.38 7.59 11.33
CA LEU A 184 5.52 8.34 10.40
C LEU A 184 4.29 8.91 11.13
N ASN A 185 3.61 8.12 11.98
CA ASN A 185 2.45 8.54 12.77
C ASN A 185 2.71 9.74 13.71
N LEU A 186 3.96 10.06 14.05
CA LEU A 186 4.29 11.29 14.79
C LEU A 186 3.85 12.54 14.02
N ASN A 187 3.77 12.47 12.69
CA ASN A 187 3.50 13.54 11.75
C ASN A 187 2.06 13.54 11.18
N LEU A 188 1.20 12.63 11.66
CA LEU A 188 -0.23 12.54 11.32
C LEU A 188 -1.11 12.92 12.53
N PRO A 189 -2.38 13.35 12.35
CA PRO A 189 -3.07 13.67 11.08
C PRO A 189 -2.42 14.82 10.31
N ALA A 190 -2.58 14.83 8.99
CA ALA A 190 -2.08 15.90 8.10
C ALA A 190 -2.95 16.04 6.84
N ARG A 191 -2.71 17.08 6.03
CA ARG A 191 -3.35 17.25 4.71
C ARG A 191 -2.70 16.37 3.65
N VAL A 192 -2.82 15.05 3.84
CA VAL A 192 -2.30 13.99 2.97
C VAL A 192 -3.37 12.92 2.80
N TRP A 193 -3.41 12.25 1.65
CA TRP A 193 -4.46 11.29 1.27
C TRP A 193 -3.84 10.04 0.63
N LEU A 194 -4.67 9.06 0.25
CA LEU A 194 -4.25 7.91 -0.54
C LEU A 194 -4.69 8.13 -2.00
N PRO A 195 -3.79 8.46 -2.95
CA PRO A 195 -4.20 8.87 -4.30
C PRO A 195 -4.79 7.75 -5.15
N LEU A 196 -4.75 6.49 -4.71
CA LEU A 196 -5.55 5.42 -5.31
C LEU A 196 -7.05 5.71 -5.11
N ASN A 197 -7.44 6.16 -3.91
CA ASN A 197 -8.83 6.27 -3.43
C ASN A 197 -9.46 7.67 -3.55
N SER A 198 -8.90 8.57 -4.36
CA SER A 198 -9.35 9.97 -4.50
C SER A 198 -10.76 10.18 -5.08
N HIS A 199 -11.53 9.10 -5.29
CA HIS A 199 -12.95 9.19 -5.67
C HIS A 199 -13.83 9.58 -4.46
N ASN A 200 -13.45 9.12 -3.26
CA ASN A 200 -13.98 9.60 -1.99
C ASN A 200 -12.88 10.52 -1.39
N PRO A 201 -13.06 11.84 -1.30
CA PRO A 201 -12.03 12.71 -0.75
C PRO A 201 -11.87 12.42 0.74
N HIS A 202 -10.64 12.29 1.22
CA HIS A 202 -10.35 11.87 2.59
C HIS A 202 -9.00 12.41 3.04
N LEU A 203 -8.81 12.52 4.35
CA LEU A 203 -7.53 12.87 4.99
C LEU A 203 -7.04 11.72 5.86
N ILE A 204 -5.74 11.43 5.81
CA ILE A 204 -5.12 10.36 6.61
C ILE A 204 -4.93 10.84 8.04
N VAL A 205 -5.47 10.07 8.99
CA VAL A 205 -5.33 10.36 10.42
C VAL A 205 -4.26 9.51 11.10
N ARG A 206 -4.08 8.25 10.67
CA ARG A 206 -3.15 7.28 11.29
C ARG A 206 -2.90 6.08 10.37
N ILE A 207 -1.75 5.42 10.55
CA ILE A 207 -1.40 4.16 9.89
C ILE A 207 -1.10 3.12 10.98
N PRO A 208 -2.01 2.20 11.31
CA PRO A 208 -1.78 1.17 12.33
C PRO A 208 -0.57 0.28 12.00
N PRO A 209 0.59 0.44 12.67
CA PRO A 209 1.82 -0.22 12.25
C PRO A 209 1.77 -1.75 12.47
N GLN A 210 1.02 -2.20 13.49
CA GLN A 210 0.98 -3.61 13.92
C GLN A 210 0.27 -4.57 12.96
N VAL A 211 -0.53 -4.06 12.02
CA VAL A 211 -1.21 -4.84 10.97
C VAL A 211 -0.53 -4.73 9.59
N ALA A 212 0.51 -3.89 9.47
CA ALA A 212 1.30 -3.80 8.25
C ALA A 212 2.18 -5.05 8.08
N ALA A 213 2.34 -5.52 6.84
CA ALA A 213 3.05 -6.77 6.57
C ALA A 213 3.93 -6.70 5.32
N VAL A 214 5.10 -7.33 5.38
CA VAL A 214 6.01 -7.45 4.24
C VAL A 214 5.61 -8.64 3.39
N LEU A 215 5.38 -8.39 2.10
CA LEU A 215 4.95 -9.40 1.14
C LEU A 215 6.16 -10.19 0.63
N ASN A 216 5.91 -11.44 0.21
CA ASN A 216 6.95 -12.27 -0.37
C ASN A 216 7.34 -11.72 -1.74
N SER A 217 8.55 -11.20 -1.86
CA SER A 217 9.23 -11.00 -3.14
C SER A 217 10.68 -11.40 -3.00
N LYS A 218 11.31 -11.73 -4.12
CA LYS A 218 12.68 -12.24 -4.14
C LYS A 218 13.70 -11.21 -3.66
N ASP A 219 13.66 -9.99 -4.20
CA ASP A 219 14.75 -9.02 -4.09
C ASP A 219 14.30 -7.61 -3.60
N LYS A 220 13.00 -7.28 -3.57
CA LYS A 220 12.52 -5.86 -3.50
C LYS A 220 11.56 -5.49 -2.36
N ALA A 221 11.14 -6.47 -1.56
CA ALA A 221 10.36 -6.28 -0.31
C ALA A 221 9.16 -5.28 -0.38
N PRO A 222 8.18 -5.47 -1.29
CA PRO A 222 6.93 -4.73 -1.22
C PRO A 222 6.20 -5.05 0.09
N TYR A 223 5.45 -4.09 0.61
CA TYR A 223 4.71 -4.23 1.85
C TYR A 223 3.28 -3.72 1.71
N ILE A 224 2.35 -4.31 2.47
CA ILE A 224 0.99 -3.82 2.62
C ILE A 224 0.90 -2.97 3.90
N ALA A 225 0.25 -1.82 3.80
CA ALA A 225 -0.10 -0.96 4.92
C ALA A 225 -1.61 -0.70 4.95
N TYR A 226 -2.17 -0.61 6.14
CA TYR A 226 -3.56 -0.21 6.39
C TYR A 226 -3.57 1.21 6.95
N ILE A 227 -4.52 2.04 6.50
CA ILE A 227 -4.52 3.49 6.69
C ILE A 227 -5.90 3.91 7.20
N GLU A 228 -5.96 4.48 8.39
CA GLU A 228 -7.15 5.09 8.96
C GLU A 228 -7.32 6.49 8.35
N VAL A 229 -8.49 6.75 7.76
CA VAL A 229 -8.82 8.01 7.09
C VAL A 229 -10.17 8.55 7.56
N VAL A 230 -10.33 9.88 7.47
CA VAL A 230 -11.60 10.58 7.64
C VAL A 230 -12.05 11.08 6.29
N GLU A 231 -13.30 10.77 5.91
CA GLU A 231 -13.92 11.28 4.67
C GLU A 231 -14.23 12.79 4.82
N VAL A 232 -13.98 13.57 3.76
CA VAL A 232 -14.15 15.03 3.74
C VAL A 232 -14.77 15.49 2.42
N ASP A 233 -15.46 16.63 2.40
CA ASP A 233 -16.06 17.17 1.18
C ASP A 233 -15.02 17.60 0.13
N ASP A 234 -13.86 18.10 0.58
CA ASP A 234 -12.77 18.54 -0.30
C ASP A 234 -11.41 18.53 0.40
N ILE A 235 -10.46 17.75 -0.14
CA ILE A 235 -9.08 17.64 0.34
C ILE A 235 -8.36 19.00 0.36
N ALA A 236 -8.74 19.94 -0.51
CA ALA A 236 -8.11 21.25 -0.58
C ALA A 236 -8.61 22.24 0.50
N SER A 237 -9.91 22.27 0.80
CA SER A 237 -10.52 23.28 1.68
C SER A 237 -10.94 22.79 3.07
N SER A 238 -11.22 21.51 3.27
CA SER A 238 -11.70 20.99 4.57
C SER A 238 -10.62 21.13 5.64
N PRO A 239 -10.95 21.38 6.92
CA PRO A 239 -9.96 21.44 7.99
C PRO A 239 -9.25 20.09 8.18
N VAL A 240 -8.02 20.10 8.72
CA VAL A 240 -7.34 18.87 9.11
C VAL A 240 -7.83 18.48 10.52
N PRO A 241 -8.22 17.22 10.78
CA PRO A 241 -8.61 16.77 12.11
C PRO A 241 -7.53 17.09 13.15
N THR A 242 -7.92 17.59 14.32
CA THR A 242 -6.96 17.92 15.39
C THR A 242 -6.33 16.66 15.96
N LYS A 243 -5.00 16.64 16.10
CA LYS A 243 -4.28 15.55 16.77
C LYS A 243 -4.67 15.48 18.24
N ILE A 244 -5.50 14.51 18.61
CA ILE A 244 -5.84 14.28 20.01
C ILE A 244 -4.71 13.47 20.64
N MET A 245 -3.96 14.11 21.53
CA MET A 245 -3.03 13.41 22.41
C MET A 245 -3.86 12.69 23.49
N PRO A 246 -3.48 11.49 23.95
CA PRO A 246 -4.12 10.87 25.10
C PRO A 246 -3.83 11.75 26.32
N THR A 247 -4.81 12.54 26.74
CA THR A 247 -4.67 13.30 27.98
C THR A 247 -4.65 12.33 29.13
N LEU A 248 -3.51 12.22 29.83
CA LEU A 248 -3.37 11.59 31.13
C LEU A 248 -4.33 12.23 32.15
N ARG A 249 -5.61 11.84 32.09
CA ARG A 249 -6.65 12.18 33.06
C ARG A 249 -6.74 11.10 34.13
N HIS A 250 -5.65 10.91 34.85
CA HIS A 250 -5.73 10.37 36.21
C HIS A 250 -6.35 11.41 37.16
N THR A 251 -7.62 11.76 36.93
CA THR A 251 -8.50 12.18 38.02
C THR A 251 -9.14 10.91 38.54
N LYS A 252 -8.55 10.31 39.57
CA LYS A 252 -9.21 9.27 40.37
C LYS A 252 -10.56 9.83 40.84
N SER A 253 -11.64 9.20 40.42
CA SER A 253 -12.97 9.46 40.97
C SER A 253 -12.99 8.87 42.39
N GLU A 254 -12.88 9.71 43.42
CA GLU A 254 -13.13 9.27 44.79
C GLU A 254 -14.65 9.15 45.05
N GLU A 255 -15.28 8.13 44.47
CA GLU A 255 -16.49 7.57 45.05
C GLU A 255 -16.09 6.59 46.16
N ASN A 256 -15.97 7.09 47.39
CA ASN A 256 -16.28 6.34 48.61
C ASN A 256 -16.30 7.28 49.83
N LEU A 257 -17.42 7.97 50.02
CA LEU A 257 -17.74 8.65 51.27
C LEU A 257 -17.95 7.61 52.39
N LYS A 258 -16.95 7.46 53.27
CA LYS A 258 -17.16 7.00 54.64
C LYS A 258 -16.57 8.02 55.60
N HIS A 259 -17.42 8.54 56.48
CA HIS A 259 -17.02 9.40 57.58
C HIS A 259 -16.02 8.67 58.49
N GLU A 260 -14.87 9.28 58.75
CA GLU A 260 -14.30 9.31 60.09
C GLU A 260 -13.42 10.56 60.28
N THR A 261 -13.33 11.02 61.52
CA THR A 261 -12.90 12.37 61.90
C THR A 261 -11.45 12.44 62.35
N THR A 262 -10.61 13.31 61.78
CA THR A 262 -9.75 14.28 62.53
C THR A 262 -8.95 15.25 61.64
N SER A 263 -9.28 16.54 61.72
CA SER A 263 -8.42 17.71 61.99
C SER A 263 -6.97 17.85 61.45
N LEU A 264 -6.68 19.07 60.95
CA LEU A 264 -5.37 19.76 60.78
C LEU A 264 -4.46 19.28 59.63
N SER A 265 -3.59 20.11 59.01
CA SER A 265 -3.54 21.58 58.80
C SER A 265 -2.44 21.90 57.77
N ALA A 266 -2.46 23.11 57.20
CA ALA A 266 -1.49 23.71 56.27
C ALA A 266 0.01 23.32 56.42
N PHE A 267 0.76 23.34 55.31
CA PHE A 267 1.75 24.41 55.02
C PHE A 267 2.26 24.35 53.55
N SER A 268 3.13 25.30 53.17
CA SER A 268 3.53 25.58 51.78
C SER A 268 4.99 26.05 51.69
N VAL A 269 5.55 26.04 50.47
CA VAL A 269 6.77 26.74 49.97
C VAL A 269 8.17 26.13 50.31
N CYS A 270 9.06 26.19 49.28
CA CYS A 270 10.56 26.15 49.26
C CYS A 270 11.33 24.99 49.93
N GLY A 271 12.58 24.64 49.54
CA GLY A 271 13.47 25.15 48.48
C GLY A 271 14.93 25.33 48.95
N GLY A 272 15.93 24.99 48.12
CA GLY A 272 17.38 25.11 48.42
C GLY A 272 18.03 23.78 48.87
N CYS A 273 19.01 23.18 48.17
CA CYS A 273 20.39 23.61 47.84
C CYS A 273 21.40 23.48 49.00
N TYR A 274 22.39 22.58 48.87
CA TYR A 274 23.77 22.73 49.34
C TYR A 274 24.72 21.80 48.56
N ASP A 275 25.82 22.36 48.07
CA ASP A 275 27.00 21.67 47.50
C ASP A 275 28.07 21.44 48.60
N ASP A 276 29.02 20.52 48.38
CA ASP A 276 30.45 20.77 48.69
C ASP A 276 31.42 19.68 48.10
N VAL A 277 32.19 20.09 47.09
CA VAL A 277 33.65 19.92 46.86
C VAL A 277 34.37 18.53 46.95
N ASP A 278 34.73 17.97 45.78
CA ASP A 278 36.10 17.67 45.22
C ASP A 278 37.36 17.39 46.11
N PRO A 279 38.50 16.84 45.58
CA PRO A 279 38.73 15.97 44.40
C PRO A 279 39.85 14.87 44.51
N ASP A 280 39.98 14.07 43.42
CA ASP A 280 41.23 13.53 42.79
C ASP A 280 41.83 12.13 43.15
N TRP A 281 42.56 11.59 42.14
CA TRP A 281 43.50 10.45 42.04
C TRP A 281 43.07 9.09 41.42
N SER A 282 43.30 9.00 40.10
CA SER A 282 43.99 7.93 39.32
C SER A 282 43.60 6.43 39.36
N GLN A 283 43.20 5.93 38.18
CA GLN A 283 43.59 4.69 37.43
C GLN A 283 43.81 3.30 38.12
N GLU A 284 43.17 2.28 37.50
CA GLU A 284 43.67 0.92 37.10
C GLU A 284 44.38 0.05 38.18
N ASP A 285 43.92 -1.17 38.56
CA ASP A 285 43.84 -2.40 37.75
C ASP A 285 43.14 -3.62 38.48
N ASP A 286 42.79 -4.64 37.67
CA ASP A 286 42.76 -6.12 37.87
C ASP A 286 41.88 -6.94 38.87
N GLU A 287 41.08 -7.82 38.24
CA GLU A 287 40.86 -9.28 38.40
C GLU A 287 40.62 -10.04 39.74
N ILE A 288 39.48 -10.77 39.72
CA ILE A 288 39.27 -12.21 40.05
C ILE A 288 39.51 -12.76 41.48
N SER A 289 38.44 -13.32 42.06
CA SER A 289 38.41 -14.53 42.93
C SER A 289 36.97 -15.09 42.93
N GLN A 290 36.67 -16.37 42.63
CA GLN A 290 36.99 -17.66 43.25
C GLN A 290 36.25 -18.02 44.56
N GLN A 291 35.62 -19.20 44.50
CA GLN A 291 35.29 -20.18 45.55
C GLN A 291 34.36 -19.82 46.73
N ASN A 292 33.19 -20.48 46.76
CA ASN A 292 32.68 -21.06 48.01
C ASN A 292 31.97 -22.43 47.78
N VAL A 293 31.67 -23.18 48.86
CA VAL A 293 31.80 -24.66 48.88
C VAL A 293 30.84 -25.39 49.86
N LEU A 294 30.56 -26.70 49.63
CA LEU A 294 29.79 -27.70 50.45
C LEU A 294 28.23 -27.64 50.43
N ASP A 295 27.43 -28.72 50.54
CA ASP A 295 27.66 -30.20 50.59
C ASP A 295 26.35 -31.02 50.26
N ARG A 296 26.50 -32.35 50.05
CA ARG A 296 25.60 -33.48 50.48
C ARG A 296 24.85 -34.35 49.42
N ALA A 297 25.53 -35.41 48.94
CA ALA A 297 25.13 -36.84 48.85
C ALA A 297 23.85 -37.30 48.06
N SER A 298 23.73 -38.50 47.41
CA SER A 298 24.61 -39.69 47.25
C SER A 298 24.10 -40.71 46.17
N ARG A 299 25.03 -41.29 45.36
CA ARG A 299 25.05 -42.64 44.69
C ARG A 299 23.92 -43.03 43.69
N TYR A 300 24.16 -43.76 42.59
CA TYR A 300 24.94 -45.01 42.38
C TYR A 300 25.77 -45.09 41.07
N GLU A 301 26.63 -46.12 40.92
CA GLU A 301 27.76 -46.20 39.95
C GLU A 301 27.63 -47.17 38.74
N GLY A 302 28.47 -46.94 37.70
CA GLY A 302 29.10 -47.97 36.85
C GLY A 302 28.91 -47.80 35.32
N ARG A 303 29.90 -48.02 34.41
CA ARG A 303 31.31 -48.47 34.55
C ARG A 303 32.08 -48.37 33.19
N ARG A 304 33.26 -47.71 33.13
CA ARG A 304 34.51 -47.99 32.31
C ARG A 304 34.41 -48.16 30.74
N GLU A 305 35.42 -47.94 29.86
CA GLU A 305 36.84 -47.55 29.96
C GLU A 305 37.52 -47.03 28.63
N ARG A 306 38.36 -45.99 28.74
CA ARG A 306 39.69 -45.67 28.12
C ARG A 306 40.19 -46.28 26.76
N ARG A 307 40.72 -45.41 25.86
CA ARG A 307 42.17 -45.17 25.52
C ARG A 307 42.34 -44.15 24.35
N TYR A 308 43.08 -43.04 24.47
CA TYR A 308 44.53 -42.78 24.15
C TYR A 308 45.01 -43.23 22.73
N ALA A 309 45.88 -42.53 21.96
CA ALA A 309 46.41 -41.15 21.92
C ALA A 309 47.36 -40.94 20.68
N GLN A 310 47.84 -39.70 20.43
CA GLN A 310 49.00 -39.31 19.58
C GLN A 310 48.89 -39.46 18.02
N LEU A 311 49.70 -38.82 17.16
CA LEU A 311 50.26 -37.45 17.02
C LEU A 311 51.21 -37.42 15.78
N LYS A 312 50.98 -36.59 14.73
CA LYS A 312 52.02 -35.98 13.84
C LYS A 312 51.47 -35.17 12.64
N LYS A 313 52.31 -34.23 12.17
CA LYS A 313 52.25 -33.30 11.00
C LYS A 313 53.70 -33.22 10.43
N PRO A 314 54.04 -32.51 9.31
CA PRO A 314 53.27 -31.98 8.16
C PRO A 314 53.93 -32.24 6.76
N MET A 315 53.26 -31.91 5.63
CA MET A 315 53.76 -31.06 4.51
C MET A 315 52.84 -30.97 3.26
N ASP A 316 52.55 -29.74 2.84
CA ASP A 316 52.36 -29.11 1.51
C ASP A 316 51.70 -29.73 0.25
N ARG A 317 50.81 -28.89 -0.34
CA ARG A 317 50.38 -28.74 -1.76
C ARG A 317 49.48 -29.83 -2.40
N ASP A 318 48.57 -29.54 -3.34
CA ASP A 318 48.25 -28.30 -4.08
C ASP A 318 46.73 -28.19 -4.46
N THR A 319 46.34 -27.01 -4.96
CA THR A 319 45.09 -26.54 -5.61
C THR A 319 43.92 -27.45 -6.09
N ILE A 320 42.72 -26.83 -6.10
CA ILE A 320 41.49 -27.02 -6.94
C ILE A 320 40.23 -27.64 -6.30
N SER A 321 39.11 -26.97 -6.61
CA SER A 321 37.70 -27.18 -6.25
C SER A 321 37.15 -28.61 -6.38
N GLN A 322 36.18 -28.97 -5.53
CA GLN A 322 34.75 -29.13 -5.90
C GLN A 322 33.84 -29.50 -4.71
N MET A 323 32.65 -28.88 -4.66
CA MET A 323 31.33 -29.39 -4.21
C MET A 323 31.25 -30.30 -2.97
N SER A 324 30.64 -29.82 -1.87
CA SER A 324 29.24 -30.11 -1.50
C SER A 324 28.90 -31.58 -1.16
N GLN A 325 28.74 -31.88 0.14
CA GLN A 325 27.77 -32.88 0.63
C GLN A 325 27.55 -32.77 2.16
N GLU A 326 26.30 -33.02 2.59
CA GLU A 326 25.86 -33.34 3.97
C GLU A 326 25.99 -32.24 5.05
N SER A 327 25.11 -32.10 6.07
CA SER A 327 23.84 -32.76 6.45
C SER A 327 23.04 -31.75 7.32
N SER A 328 21.70 -31.67 7.32
CA SER A 328 20.72 -32.61 7.90
C SER A 328 20.98 -33.00 9.37
N ASP A 329 20.40 -32.29 10.34
CA ASP A 329 19.37 -32.83 11.28
C ASP A 329 18.87 -31.71 12.22
N SER A 330 17.60 -31.76 12.61
CA SER A 330 17.07 -31.39 13.93
C SER A 330 15.55 -31.61 13.96
N ARG A 331 15.15 -32.70 14.59
CA ARG A 331 13.76 -33.12 14.79
C ARG A 331 13.11 -32.34 15.94
N GLU A 332 11.98 -31.70 15.68
CA GLU A 332 10.88 -31.57 16.66
C GLU A 332 9.54 -31.84 15.94
N PRO A 333 8.56 -32.51 16.58
CA PRO A 333 7.27 -32.77 15.96
C PRO A 333 6.47 -31.46 15.89
N PRO A 334 5.95 -31.06 14.71
CA PRO A 334 5.13 -29.85 14.63
C PRO A 334 3.82 -30.08 15.39
N MET A 335 3.54 -29.23 16.39
CA MET A 335 2.20 -29.15 16.97
C MET A 335 1.21 -28.80 15.86
N SER A 336 0.41 -29.78 15.48
CA SER A 336 -0.59 -29.66 14.42
C SER A 336 -1.77 -28.83 14.88
N ILE A 337 -1.66 -27.52 14.77
CA ILE A 337 -2.82 -26.60 14.90
C ILE A 337 -3.77 -26.95 13.74
N PRO A 338 -4.97 -27.52 14.01
CA PRO A 338 -5.82 -28.01 12.94
C PRO A 338 -6.32 -26.85 12.07
N ALA A 339 -6.57 -27.09 10.79
CA ALA A 339 -7.04 -26.05 9.87
C ALA A 339 -8.43 -25.49 10.21
N SER A 340 -9.15 -26.11 11.16
CA SER A 340 -10.34 -25.58 11.83
C SER A 340 -10.02 -24.61 12.97
N GLU A 341 -8.90 -24.77 13.68
CA GLU A 341 -8.40 -23.81 14.69
C GLU A 341 -7.71 -22.61 14.02
N ILE A 342 -7.08 -22.80 12.85
CA ILE A 342 -6.60 -21.67 12.03
C ILE A 342 -7.78 -20.93 11.39
N ARG A 343 -8.78 -21.64 10.84
CA ARG A 343 -10.04 -21.01 10.42
C ARG A 343 -10.78 -20.39 11.59
N ARG A 344 -10.80 -20.99 12.78
CA ARG A 344 -11.37 -20.37 13.98
C ARG A 344 -10.59 -19.10 14.33
N ARG A 345 -9.26 -19.10 14.37
CA ARG A 345 -8.50 -17.87 14.65
C ARG A 345 -8.62 -16.79 13.58
N LEU A 346 -8.75 -17.14 12.30
CA LEU A 346 -8.95 -16.18 11.20
C LEU A 346 -10.41 -15.69 11.12
N SER A 347 -11.39 -16.58 11.25
CA SER A 347 -12.81 -16.24 11.33
C SER A 347 -13.16 -15.57 12.64
N ASP A 348 -12.48 -15.85 13.75
CA ASP A 348 -12.55 -15.10 15.00
C ASP A 348 -11.88 -13.74 14.78
N PHE A 349 -10.76 -13.60 14.05
CA PHE A 349 -10.22 -12.29 13.65
C PHE A 349 -11.21 -11.48 12.80
N PHE A 350 -11.84 -12.10 11.79
CA PHE A 350 -12.76 -11.41 10.86
C PHE A 350 -14.18 -11.24 11.40
N HIS A 351 -14.68 -12.13 12.26
CA HIS A 351 -15.88 -11.88 13.07
C HIS A 351 -15.57 -10.92 14.21
N GLU A 352 -14.36 -10.87 14.76
CA GLU A 352 -13.96 -9.75 15.60
C GLU A 352 -13.92 -8.45 14.77
N GLU A 353 -13.42 -8.40 13.54
CA GLU A 353 -13.47 -7.16 12.74
C GLU A 353 -14.91 -6.74 12.36
N LYS A 354 -15.84 -7.69 12.19
CA LYS A 354 -17.25 -7.39 11.86
C LYS A 354 -18.19 -7.29 13.06
N SER A 355 -17.82 -7.85 14.22
CA SER A 355 -18.61 -7.86 15.47
C SER A 355 -18.00 -6.99 16.57
N LYS A 356 -16.71 -6.63 16.48
CA LYS A 356 -16.22 -5.40 17.10
C LYS A 356 -16.80 -4.24 16.28
N LYS A 357 -18.00 -3.82 16.70
CA LYS A 357 -18.03 -2.43 17.18
C LYS A 357 -16.83 -2.31 18.11
N PHE A 358 -15.79 -1.61 17.68
CA PHE A 358 -14.62 -1.35 18.51
C PHE A 358 -15.16 -0.87 19.85
N THR A 359 -15.04 -1.69 20.90
CA THR A 359 -15.55 -1.33 22.21
C THR A 359 -14.84 -0.06 22.55
N HIS A 360 -15.58 1.05 22.64
CA HIS A 360 -15.07 2.40 22.86
C HIS A 360 -14.06 2.33 24.00
N ASP A 361 -12.78 2.29 23.65
CA ASP A 361 -11.70 2.31 24.61
C ASP A 361 -11.53 3.79 24.97
N PRO A 362 -11.97 4.22 26.17
CA PRO A 362 -11.88 5.62 26.54
C PRO A 362 -10.43 6.11 26.65
N GLU A 363 -9.45 5.20 26.67
CA GLU A 363 -8.02 5.49 26.73
C GLU A 363 -7.35 5.51 25.34
N ASP A 364 -8.03 5.10 24.25
CA ASP A 364 -7.49 5.26 22.89
C ASP A 364 -7.61 6.74 22.46
N PRO A 365 -6.50 7.45 22.19
CA PRO A 365 -6.56 8.83 21.70
C PRO A 365 -7.32 8.98 20.36
N SER A 366 -7.39 7.91 19.57
CA SER A 366 -8.17 7.83 18.34
C SER A 366 -9.68 7.82 18.62
N ALA A 367 -10.10 7.29 19.78
CA ALA A 367 -11.50 7.23 20.19
C ALA A 367 -12.10 8.63 20.49
N ALA A 368 -11.27 9.62 20.81
CA ALA A 368 -11.73 10.99 21.00
C ALA A 368 -12.05 11.72 19.67
N VAL A 369 -11.65 11.17 18.52
CA VAL A 369 -12.01 11.66 17.16
C VAL A 369 -13.39 11.13 16.71
N LEU A 370 -14.02 10.22 17.48
CA LEU A 370 -15.27 9.49 17.12
C LEU A 370 -16.57 10.32 17.01
N LYS A 371 -16.50 11.60 16.63
CA LYS A 371 -17.65 12.32 16.05
C LYS A 371 -17.76 12.16 14.54
N GLU A 372 -16.70 11.70 13.87
CA GLU A 372 -16.64 11.55 12.41
C GLU A 372 -16.50 10.07 12.01
N PRO A 373 -17.14 9.62 10.90
CA PRO A 373 -17.05 8.24 10.43
C PRO A 373 -15.69 7.97 9.78
N TRP A 374 -14.79 7.32 10.52
CA TRP A 374 -13.50 6.88 9.99
C TRP A 374 -13.64 5.64 9.11
N GLN A 375 -12.79 5.55 8.08
CA GLN A 375 -12.71 4.44 7.15
C GLN A 375 -11.30 3.83 7.18
N LEU A 376 -11.19 2.53 6.91
CA LEU A 376 -9.92 1.83 6.78
C LEU A 376 -9.63 1.56 5.30
N LEU A 377 -8.54 2.13 4.79
CA LEU A 377 -8.01 1.87 3.45
C LEU A 377 -6.79 0.96 3.55
N SER A 378 -6.39 0.36 2.43
CA SER A 378 -5.24 -0.53 2.35
C SER A 378 -4.47 -0.31 1.05
N VAL A 379 -3.14 -0.35 1.11
CA VAL A 379 -2.26 -0.11 -0.05
C VAL A 379 -1.06 -1.05 -0.01
N ILE A 380 -0.66 -1.58 -1.17
CA ILE A 380 0.64 -2.22 -1.36
C ILE A 380 1.61 -1.19 -1.92
N VAL A 381 2.69 -0.96 -1.19
CA VAL A 381 3.79 -0.07 -1.59
C VAL A 381 4.88 -0.93 -2.23
N LYS A 382 5.22 -0.67 -3.50
CA LYS A 382 6.17 -1.47 -4.30
C LYS A 382 7.31 -0.56 -4.77
N CYS A 383 8.54 -0.93 -4.36
CA CYS A 383 9.74 -0.09 -4.48
C CYS A 383 10.84 -0.83 -5.25
N GLY A 384 11.58 -0.11 -6.11
CA GLY A 384 12.56 -0.68 -7.02
C GLY A 384 11.95 -1.38 -8.25
N ASP A 385 10.63 -1.32 -8.46
CA ASP A 385 9.90 -1.98 -9.54
C ASP A 385 9.19 -0.97 -10.45
N ASP A 386 9.29 -1.22 -11.75
CA ASP A 386 8.62 -0.44 -12.79
C ASP A 386 7.16 -0.92 -12.97
N LEU A 387 6.22 -0.17 -12.39
CA LEU A 387 4.79 -0.51 -12.47
C LEU A 387 4.13 -0.07 -13.79
N ARG A 388 4.84 0.52 -14.75
CA ARG A 388 4.22 1.05 -15.98
C ARG A 388 3.66 -0.06 -16.89
N GLN A 389 4.29 -1.25 -16.89
CA GLN A 389 3.73 -2.46 -17.54
C GLN A 389 2.47 -2.95 -16.81
N GLU A 390 2.48 -2.93 -15.48
CA GLU A 390 1.36 -3.40 -14.64
C GLU A 390 0.16 -2.44 -14.73
N LEU A 391 0.40 -1.12 -14.82
CA LEU A 391 -0.59 -0.10 -15.15
C LEU A 391 -1.22 -0.34 -16.53
N MET A 392 -0.40 -0.59 -17.56
CA MET A 392 -0.91 -0.90 -18.90
C MET A 392 -1.78 -2.17 -18.89
N ALA A 393 -1.37 -3.21 -18.15
CA ALA A 393 -2.16 -4.42 -17.99
C ALA A 393 -3.50 -4.13 -17.30
N SER A 394 -3.52 -3.39 -16.20
CA SER A 394 -4.76 -3.00 -15.50
C SER A 394 -5.73 -2.24 -16.42
N GLN A 395 -5.24 -1.27 -17.20
CA GLN A 395 -6.06 -0.58 -18.21
C GLN A 395 -6.60 -1.50 -19.31
N LEU A 396 -5.83 -2.52 -19.71
CA LEU A 396 -6.29 -3.55 -20.64
C LEU A 396 -7.37 -4.45 -20.00
N LEU A 397 -7.22 -4.83 -18.72
CA LEU A 397 -8.24 -5.58 -17.97
C LEU A 397 -9.57 -4.82 -17.89
N GLU A 398 -9.53 -3.53 -17.51
CA GLU A 398 -10.73 -2.67 -17.50
C GLU A 398 -11.43 -2.61 -18.86
N MET A 399 -10.65 -2.57 -19.95
CA MET A 399 -11.20 -2.50 -21.30
C MET A 399 -11.78 -3.83 -21.76
N PHE A 400 -11.13 -4.97 -21.45
CA PHE A 400 -11.71 -6.29 -21.70
C PHE A 400 -13.02 -6.49 -20.95
N GLN A 401 -13.07 -6.10 -19.67
CA GLN A 401 -14.28 -6.11 -18.86
C GLN A 401 -15.40 -5.29 -19.52
N LYS A 402 -15.16 -4.02 -19.85
CA LYS A 402 -16.14 -3.16 -20.54
C LYS A 402 -16.61 -3.74 -21.87
N ILE A 403 -15.72 -4.38 -22.64
CA ILE A 403 -16.06 -5.04 -23.91
C ILE A 403 -17.01 -6.23 -23.69
N TRP A 404 -16.73 -7.08 -22.69
CA TRP A 404 -17.57 -8.24 -22.40
C TRP A 404 -18.90 -7.87 -21.76
N GLU A 405 -18.95 -6.81 -20.94
CA GLU A 405 -20.19 -6.20 -20.44
C GLU A 405 -21.07 -5.66 -21.58
N MET A 406 -20.49 -4.92 -22.54
CA MET A 406 -21.20 -4.39 -23.72
C MET A 406 -21.74 -5.49 -24.65
N GLU A 407 -20.99 -6.58 -24.83
CA GLU A 407 -21.38 -7.71 -25.68
C GLU A 407 -22.18 -8.79 -24.92
N HIS A 408 -22.54 -8.52 -23.65
CA HIS A 408 -23.26 -9.42 -22.75
C HIS A 408 -22.63 -10.83 -22.60
N VAL A 409 -21.31 -10.91 -22.75
CA VAL A 409 -20.56 -12.15 -22.51
C VAL A 409 -20.26 -12.24 -21.02
N PRO A 410 -20.70 -13.28 -20.29
CA PRO A 410 -20.61 -13.34 -18.84
C PRO A 410 -19.22 -13.84 -18.40
N LEU A 411 -18.17 -13.17 -18.88
CA LEU A 411 -16.79 -13.33 -18.44
C LEU A 411 -16.50 -12.36 -17.28
N TRP A 412 -15.62 -12.76 -16.37
CA TRP A 412 -15.36 -12.00 -15.16
C TRP A 412 -13.87 -11.69 -14.99
N VAL A 413 -13.54 -10.45 -14.63
CA VAL A 413 -12.17 -9.95 -14.42
C VAL A 413 -12.17 -9.02 -13.22
N HIS A 414 -11.07 -8.97 -12.48
CA HIS A 414 -10.83 -7.96 -11.46
C HIS A 414 -9.65 -7.06 -11.85
N PRO A 415 -9.88 -5.90 -12.51
CA PRO A 415 -8.88 -4.85 -12.64
C PRO A 415 -8.65 -4.21 -11.26
N TYR A 416 -7.38 -4.09 -10.86
CA TYR A 416 -6.97 -3.44 -9.61
C TYR A 416 -6.18 -2.18 -9.91
N ARG A 417 -6.37 -1.12 -9.12
CA ARG A 417 -5.78 0.20 -9.41
C ARG A 417 -4.27 0.21 -9.19
N ILE A 418 -3.55 0.81 -10.15
CA ILE A 418 -2.10 1.02 -10.13
C ILE A 418 -1.82 2.52 -10.17
N LEU A 419 -0.87 2.98 -9.35
CA LEU A 419 -0.34 4.34 -9.41
C LEU A 419 1.18 4.30 -9.55
N CYS A 420 1.70 4.63 -10.73
CA CYS A 420 3.14 4.88 -10.90
C CYS A 420 3.49 6.23 -10.26
N LEU A 421 4.45 6.24 -9.32
CA LEU A 421 4.99 7.45 -8.70
C LEU A 421 6.29 7.90 -9.41
N SER A 422 7.09 6.92 -9.84
CA SER A 422 8.30 7.08 -10.66
C SER A 422 8.39 5.91 -11.67
N ASP A 423 9.54 5.75 -12.32
CA ASP A 423 9.91 4.56 -13.10
C ASP A 423 10.44 3.39 -12.25
N ASP A 424 10.68 3.61 -10.96
CA ASP A 424 11.15 2.61 -9.99
C ASP A 424 10.23 2.42 -8.78
N SER A 425 9.06 3.07 -8.72
CA SER A 425 8.16 2.97 -7.57
C SER A 425 6.70 3.28 -7.87
N GLY A 426 5.83 2.72 -7.05
CA GLY A 426 4.41 3.04 -7.09
C GLY A 426 3.58 2.31 -6.06
N LEU A 427 2.27 2.52 -6.15
CA LEU A 427 1.25 1.94 -5.28
C LEU A 427 0.37 0.97 -6.08
N ILE A 428 -0.04 -0.11 -5.41
CA ILE A 428 -0.96 -1.11 -5.93
C ILE A 428 -2.12 -1.26 -4.94
N GLU A 429 -3.34 -1.31 -5.45
CA GLU A 429 -4.52 -1.69 -4.68
C GLU A 429 -4.46 -3.20 -4.31
N PRO A 430 -4.45 -3.57 -3.02
CA PRO A 430 -4.56 -4.97 -2.61
C PRO A 430 -5.96 -5.51 -2.85
N ILE A 431 -6.03 -6.77 -3.27
CA ILE A 431 -7.28 -7.44 -3.57
C ILE A 431 -7.72 -8.23 -2.32
N LEU A 432 -8.69 -7.66 -1.60
CA LEU A 432 -9.15 -8.20 -0.30
C LEU A 432 -9.93 -9.51 -0.46
N ASN A 433 -9.98 -10.31 0.62
CA ASN A 433 -10.65 -11.62 0.66
C ASN A 433 -10.13 -12.63 -0.38
N THR A 434 -8.82 -12.57 -0.68
CA THR A 434 -8.15 -13.50 -1.59
C THR A 434 -6.98 -14.23 -0.93
N VAL A 435 -6.65 -15.40 -1.46
CA VAL A 435 -5.44 -16.18 -1.11
C VAL A 435 -4.79 -16.71 -2.39
N SER A 436 -3.46 -16.77 -2.46
CA SER A 436 -2.80 -17.40 -3.61
C SER A 436 -3.08 -18.90 -3.66
N LEU A 437 -3.18 -19.48 -4.86
CA LEU A 437 -3.32 -20.93 -5.02
C LEU A 437 -2.15 -21.69 -4.37
N HIS A 438 -0.95 -21.09 -4.40
CA HIS A 438 0.20 -21.58 -3.65
C HIS A 438 -0.08 -21.71 -2.14
N GLN A 439 -0.64 -20.66 -1.51
CA GLN A 439 -1.01 -20.68 -0.10
C GLN A 439 -2.11 -21.71 0.18
N VAL A 440 -3.13 -21.82 -0.69
CA VAL A 440 -4.19 -22.83 -0.56
C VAL A 440 -3.58 -24.24 -0.50
N LYS A 441 -2.73 -24.59 -1.47
CA LYS A 441 -2.06 -25.91 -1.51
C LYS A 441 -1.12 -26.11 -0.32
N LYS A 442 -0.32 -25.11 0.04
CA LYS A 442 0.64 -25.16 1.16
C LYS A 442 -0.02 -25.34 2.53
N HIS A 443 -1.11 -24.62 2.79
CA HIS A 443 -1.77 -24.64 4.10
C HIS A 443 -2.84 -25.72 4.24
N CYS A 444 -3.52 -26.11 3.15
CA CYS A 444 -4.56 -27.14 3.23
C CYS A 444 -4.03 -28.56 2.96
N GLN A 445 -2.97 -28.73 2.15
CA GLN A 445 -2.49 -30.04 1.68
C GLN A 445 -3.57 -30.88 0.99
N LEU A 446 -4.55 -30.21 0.37
CA LEU A 446 -5.65 -30.79 -0.40
C LEU A 446 -5.47 -30.49 -1.89
N SER A 447 -6.09 -31.29 -2.76
CA SER A 447 -6.30 -30.87 -4.15
C SER A 447 -7.24 -29.66 -4.20
N LEU A 448 -7.17 -28.87 -5.27
CA LEU A 448 -8.00 -27.67 -5.37
C LEU A 448 -9.52 -28.02 -5.41
N LEU A 449 -9.90 -29.15 -6.00
CA LEU A 449 -11.27 -29.67 -5.94
C LEU A 449 -11.70 -30.03 -4.51
N GLN A 450 -10.84 -30.70 -3.73
CA GLN A 450 -11.12 -31.01 -2.32
C GLN A 450 -11.25 -29.75 -1.47
N TYR A 451 -10.47 -28.70 -1.77
CA TYR A 451 -10.63 -27.39 -1.14
C TYR A 451 -12.01 -26.78 -1.46
N PHE A 452 -12.44 -26.80 -2.74
CA PHE A 452 -13.76 -26.32 -3.15
C PHE A 452 -14.90 -27.06 -2.43
N ILE A 453 -14.84 -28.39 -2.33
CA ILE A 453 -15.85 -29.19 -1.61
C ILE A 453 -15.89 -28.83 -0.12
N LYS A 454 -14.73 -28.54 0.48
CA LYS A 454 -14.61 -28.20 1.90
C LYS A 454 -15.11 -26.80 2.22
N GLU A 455 -14.88 -25.83 1.33
CA GLU A 455 -15.21 -24.42 1.56
C GLU A 455 -16.64 -24.08 1.13
N TYR A 456 -17.08 -24.60 -0.01
CA TYR A 456 -18.38 -24.27 -0.63
C TYR A 456 -19.45 -25.37 -0.47
N GLY A 457 -19.08 -26.53 0.09
CA GLY A 457 -19.97 -27.66 0.32
C GLY A 457 -19.91 -28.74 -0.77
N PRO A 458 -20.74 -29.80 -0.67
CA PRO A 458 -20.79 -30.89 -1.65
C PRO A 458 -21.03 -30.40 -3.08
N MET A 459 -20.59 -31.17 -4.08
CA MET A 459 -20.69 -30.80 -5.51
C MET A 459 -22.12 -30.45 -5.99
N THR A 460 -23.14 -30.96 -5.30
CA THR A 460 -24.57 -30.71 -5.59
C THR A 460 -25.15 -29.51 -4.83
N SER A 461 -24.37 -28.83 -4.00
CA SER A 461 -24.82 -27.65 -3.24
C SER A 461 -24.82 -26.38 -4.09
N GLU A 462 -25.75 -25.47 -3.80
CA GLU A 462 -25.81 -24.16 -4.45
C GLU A 462 -24.51 -23.36 -4.28
N GLY A 463 -23.87 -23.47 -3.10
CA GLY A 463 -22.56 -22.84 -2.83
C GLY A 463 -21.47 -23.35 -3.77
N PHE A 464 -21.30 -24.67 -3.90
CA PHE A 464 -20.33 -25.26 -4.81
C PHE A 464 -20.63 -24.89 -6.26
N LEU A 465 -21.87 -25.02 -6.73
CA LEU A 465 -22.25 -24.73 -8.10
C LEU A 465 -22.04 -23.25 -8.47
N THR A 466 -22.29 -22.33 -7.53
CA THR A 466 -22.01 -20.90 -7.70
C THR A 466 -20.51 -20.63 -7.77
N ALA A 467 -19.71 -21.18 -6.84
CA ALA A 467 -18.26 -21.03 -6.84
C ALA A 467 -17.59 -21.66 -8.08
N GLN A 468 -18.09 -22.81 -8.53
CA GLN A 468 -17.65 -23.48 -9.77
C GLN A 468 -17.93 -22.62 -11.00
N LYS A 469 -19.12 -22.01 -11.08
CA LYS A 469 -19.48 -21.09 -12.16
C LYS A 469 -18.57 -19.86 -12.17
N ASN A 470 -18.38 -19.21 -11.01
CA ASN A 470 -17.48 -18.07 -10.83
C ASN A 470 -16.03 -18.42 -11.23
N PHE A 471 -15.55 -19.60 -10.84
CA PHE A 471 -14.25 -20.15 -11.25
C PHE A 471 -14.16 -20.32 -12.77
N VAL A 472 -15.17 -20.89 -13.44
CA VAL A 472 -15.20 -21.06 -14.91
C VAL A 472 -15.19 -19.70 -15.63
N GLN A 473 -16.02 -18.75 -15.18
CA GLN A 473 -16.16 -17.43 -15.81
C GLN A 473 -14.89 -16.59 -15.71
N SER A 474 -14.22 -16.62 -14.55
CA SER A 474 -12.92 -15.95 -14.33
C SER A 474 -11.78 -16.68 -15.03
N CYS A 475 -11.74 -18.01 -15.00
CA CYS A 475 -10.71 -18.79 -15.69
C CYS A 475 -10.74 -18.54 -17.20
N ALA A 476 -11.91 -18.60 -17.85
CA ALA A 476 -12.05 -18.33 -19.28
C ALA A 476 -11.59 -16.90 -19.64
N ALA A 477 -11.91 -15.92 -18.81
CA ALA A 477 -11.53 -14.52 -19.00
C ALA A 477 -10.02 -14.33 -18.94
N TYR A 478 -9.38 -14.81 -17.87
CA TYR A 478 -7.93 -14.71 -17.72
C TYR A 478 -7.16 -15.58 -18.72
N CYS A 479 -7.71 -16.70 -19.20
CA CYS A 479 -7.16 -17.46 -20.33
C CYS A 479 -7.11 -16.62 -21.62
N LEU A 480 -8.20 -15.93 -21.96
CA LEU A 480 -8.25 -15.01 -23.11
C LEU A 480 -7.26 -13.85 -22.96
N ILE A 481 -7.20 -13.22 -21.78
CA ILE A 481 -6.25 -12.14 -21.50
C ILE A 481 -4.81 -12.66 -21.64
N CYS A 482 -4.46 -13.75 -20.97
CA CYS A 482 -3.14 -14.40 -21.06
C CYS A 482 -2.73 -14.67 -22.51
N TYR A 483 -3.65 -15.18 -23.33
CA TYR A 483 -3.42 -15.39 -24.76
C TYR A 483 -3.20 -14.07 -25.52
N LEU A 484 -4.16 -13.14 -25.45
CA LEU A 484 -4.18 -11.92 -26.25
C LEU A 484 -3.03 -10.98 -25.90
N ILE A 485 -2.76 -10.72 -24.62
CA ILE A 485 -1.68 -9.81 -24.20
C ILE A 485 -0.35 -10.52 -23.93
N GLN A 486 -0.29 -11.84 -24.14
CA GLN A 486 0.88 -12.70 -23.90
C GLN A 486 1.45 -12.50 -22.50
N VAL A 487 0.61 -12.70 -21.48
CA VAL A 487 1.06 -12.69 -20.07
C VAL A 487 1.97 -13.89 -19.84
N LYS A 488 3.09 -13.63 -19.19
CA LYS A 488 4.14 -14.59 -18.83
C LYS A 488 4.26 -14.70 -17.31
N ASP A 489 5.12 -15.58 -16.83
CA ASP A 489 5.33 -15.87 -15.41
C ASP A 489 4.02 -16.25 -14.68
N ARG A 490 3.26 -17.19 -15.25
CA ARG A 490 1.98 -17.66 -14.71
C ARG A 490 2.18 -18.91 -13.83
N HIS A 491 2.35 -18.70 -12.52
CA HIS A 491 2.47 -19.75 -11.51
C HIS A 491 1.46 -19.57 -10.36
N ASN A 492 1.33 -20.56 -9.48
CA ASN A 492 0.30 -20.58 -8.42
C ASN A 492 0.44 -19.47 -7.36
N GLY A 493 1.61 -18.83 -7.26
CA GLY A 493 1.79 -17.58 -6.49
C GLY A 493 1.17 -16.32 -7.12
N ASN A 494 1.01 -16.28 -8.46
CA ASN A 494 0.49 -15.14 -9.23
C ASN A 494 -0.99 -15.31 -9.63
N ILE A 495 -1.63 -16.37 -9.13
CA ILE A 495 -3.04 -16.67 -9.31
C ILE A 495 -3.65 -16.74 -7.91
N LEU A 496 -4.56 -15.81 -7.64
CA LEU A 496 -5.33 -15.73 -6.42
C LEU A 496 -6.68 -16.41 -6.61
N LEU A 497 -7.22 -16.96 -5.53
CA LEU A 497 -8.59 -17.44 -5.40
C LEU A 497 -9.31 -16.51 -4.42
N GLN A 498 -10.43 -15.93 -4.86
CA GLN A 498 -11.32 -15.12 -4.04
C GLN A 498 -12.30 -16.02 -3.26
N SER A 499 -12.80 -15.52 -2.13
CA SER A 499 -13.74 -16.22 -1.23
C SER A 499 -15.10 -16.61 -1.84
N ASP A 500 -15.37 -16.27 -3.09
CA ASP A 500 -16.58 -16.59 -3.85
C ASP A 500 -16.31 -17.54 -5.04
N GLY A 501 -15.08 -18.03 -5.18
CA GLY A 501 -14.66 -18.97 -6.23
C GLY A 501 -13.95 -18.35 -7.43
N HIS A 502 -13.94 -17.01 -7.58
CA HIS A 502 -13.25 -16.39 -8.72
C HIS A 502 -11.72 -16.54 -8.66
N LEU A 503 -11.10 -16.78 -9.82
CA LEU A 503 -9.66 -16.65 -10.02
C LEU A 503 -9.30 -15.21 -10.38
N ILE A 504 -8.18 -14.71 -9.83
CA ILE A 504 -7.64 -13.39 -10.15
C ILE A 504 -6.15 -13.50 -10.44
N HIS A 505 -5.72 -13.10 -11.63
CA HIS A 505 -4.29 -13.04 -11.97
C HIS A 505 -3.69 -11.70 -11.52
N ILE A 506 -2.53 -11.76 -10.87
CA ILE A 506 -1.76 -10.59 -10.41
C ILE A 506 -0.33 -10.58 -11.00
N ASP A 507 0.42 -9.51 -10.74
CA ASP A 507 1.80 -9.29 -11.20
C ASP A 507 1.96 -9.42 -12.72
N PHE A 508 1.50 -8.39 -13.44
CA PHE A 508 1.64 -8.33 -14.91
C PHE A 508 2.99 -7.74 -15.37
N GLY A 509 4.07 -7.91 -14.59
CA GLY A 509 5.41 -7.41 -14.94
C GLY A 509 6.01 -8.00 -16.22
N PHE A 510 5.49 -9.13 -16.72
CA PHE A 510 5.93 -9.80 -17.94
C PHE A 510 4.76 -9.99 -18.92
N ILE A 511 4.64 -9.07 -19.90
CA ILE A 511 3.60 -9.08 -20.94
C ILE A 511 4.17 -8.79 -22.33
N LEU A 512 3.39 -9.10 -23.37
CA LEU A 512 3.69 -8.90 -24.79
C LEU A 512 5.00 -9.58 -25.22
N SER A 513 6.08 -8.82 -25.42
CA SER A 513 7.40 -9.35 -25.81
C SER A 513 8.34 -9.62 -24.62
N THR A 514 7.97 -9.26 -23.39
CA THR A 514 8.82 -9.55 -22.21
C THR A 514 8.64 -10.99 -21.77
N SER A 515 9.74 -11.70 -21.51
CA SER A 515 9.73 -13.03 -20.88
C SER A 515 10.74 -13.08 -19.73
N PRO A 516 10.41 -13.73 -18.59
CA PRO A 516 11.35 -13.88 -17.49
C PRO A 516 12.60 -14.64 -17.95
N LYS A 517 13.77 -13.99 -17.80
CA LYS A 517 15.12 -14.54 -18.08
C LYS A 517 15.33 -15.12 -19.50
N ASN A 518 14.53 -14.72 -20.50
CA ASN A 518 14.58 -15.23 -21.88
C ASN A 518 14.48 -16.77 -22.02
N LEU A 519 13.89 -17.46 -21.04
CA LEU A 519 14.01 -18.92 -20.92
C LEU A 519 13.24 -19.73 -21.99
N GLY A 520 12.36 -19.10 -22.76
CA GLY A 520 11.65 -19.76 -23.88
C GLY A 520 10.66 -20.88 -23.47
N PHE A 521 10.43 -21.08 -22.16
CA PHE A 521 9.60 -22.17 -21.63
C PHE A 521 8.08 -21.94 -21.79
N GLU A 522 7.61 -20.73 -22.07
CA GLU A 522 6.18 -20.42 -22.18
C GLU A 522 5.70 -20.44 -23.64
N LYS A 523 5.65 -21.65 -24.21
CA LYS A 523 4.99 -21.95 -25.51
C LYS A 523 3.48 -22.18 -25.38
N SER A 524 2.99 -22.44 -24.17
CA SER A 524 1.56 -22.65 -23.90
C SER A 524 0.76 -21.35 -24.11
N PRO A 525 -0.46 -21.41 -24.71
CA PRO A 525 -1.33 -20.24 -24.85
C PRO A 525 -1.69 -19.56 -23.52
N PHE A 526 -1.97 -20.37 -22.49
CA PHE A 526 -2.28 -19.96 -21.12
C PHE A 526 -2.06 -21.12 -20.15
N LYS A 527 -2.12 -20.87 -18.84
CA LYS A 527 -2.05 -21.92 -17.82
C LYS A 527 -3.45 -22.53 -17.59
N LEU A 528 -3.62 -23.79 -17.98
CA LEU A 528 -4.77 -24.62 -17.64
C LEU A 528 -4.25 -25.95 -17.09
N THR A 529 -4.52 -26.24 -15.82
CA THR A 529 -3.98 -27.44 -15.13
C THR A 529 -5.05 -28.53 -15.01
N PRO A 530 -4.66 -29.81 -14.85
CA PRO A 530 -5.62 -30.87 -14.53
C PRO A 530 -6.46 -30.55 -13.27
N GLU A 531 -5.88 -29.94 -12.24
CA GLU A 531 -6.60 -29.50 -11.03
C GLU A 531 -7.73 -28.49 -11.34
N PHE A 532 -7.56 -27.65 -12.38
CA PHE A 532 -8.61 -26.72 -12.81
C PHE A 532 -9.71 -27.45 -13.57
N VAL A 533 -9.34 -28.40 -14.44
CA VAL A 533 -10.30 -29.22 -15.21
C VAL A 533 -11.11 -30.13 -14.28
N GLU A 534 -10.51 -30.64 -13.20
CA GLU A 534 -11.21 -31.37 -12.13
C GLU A 534 -12.30 -30.52 -11.45
N ILE A 535 -12.06 -29.23 -11.20
CA ILE A 535 -13.08 -28.31 -10.65
C ILE A 535 -14.21 -28.07 -11.63
N MET A 536 -13.90 -28.02 -12.93
CA MET A 536 -14.93 -27.95 -13.98
C MET A 536 -15.74 -29.25 -14.08
N GLY A 537 -15.29 -30.38 -13.50
CA GLY A 537 -15.95 -31.69 -13.57
C GLY A 537 -15.39 -32.63 -14.62
N GLY A 538 -14.22 -32.32 -15.19
CA GLY A 538 -13.55 -33.12 -16.23
C GLY A 538 -13.80 -32.62 -17.66
N GLU A 539 -13.00 -33.12 -18.61
CA GLU A 539 -13.01 -32.68 -20.02
C GLU A 539 -14.33 -32.94 -20.77
N ASN A 540 -15.16 -33.87 -20.26
CA ASN A 540 -16.46 -34.23 -20.83
C ASN A 540 -17.66 -33.61 -20.08
N SER A 541 -17.42 -32.60 -19.23
CA SER A 541 -18.47 -31.96 -18.42
C SER A 541 -19.11 -30.75 -19.09
N ASP A 542 -20.37 -30.47 -18.73
CA ASP A 542 -21.10 -29.30 -19.21
C ASP A 542 -20.39 -27.98 -18.86
N MET A 543 -19.75 -27.90 -17.70
CA MET A 543 -19.00 -26.72 -17.26
C MET A 543 -17.67 -26.53 -18.02
N PHE A 544 -17.02 -27.62 -18.46
CA PHE A 544 -15.85 -27.54 -19.34
C PHE A 544 -16.25 -27.18 -20.79
N GLU A 545 -17.40 -27.64 -21.29
CA GLU A 545 -17.94 -27.16 -22.56
C GLU A 545 -18.32 -25.67 -22.46
N TYR A 546 -18.98 -25.26 -21.37
CA TYR A 546 -19.30 -23.86 -21.07
C TYR A 546 -18.04 -22.98 -21.01
N PHE A 547 -16.95 -23.45 -20.39
CA PHE A 547 -15.64 -22.78 -20.42
C PHE A 547 -15.14 -22.52 -21.84
N LYS A 548 -15.20 -23.51 -22.75
CA LYS A 548 -14.82 -23.34 -24.17
C LYS A 548 -15.74 -22.36 -24.90
N ILE A 549 -17.04 -22.42 -24.65
CA ILE A 549 -18.03 -21.48 -25.21
C ILE A 549 -17.73 -20.04 -24.77
N LEU A 550 -17.41 -19.82 -23.48
CA LEU A 550 -17.04 -18.51 -22.95
C LEU A 550 -15.75 -17.97 -23.59
N ILE A 551 -14.73 -18.81 -23.80
CA ILE A 551 -13.52 -18.41 -24.52
C ILE A 551 -13.86 -17.99 -25.96
N LEU A 552 -14.70 -18.75 -26.67
CA LEU A 552 -15.11 -18.42 -28.04
C LEU A 552 -15.90 -17.10 -28.10
N GLN A 553 -16.92 -16.94 -27.25
CA GLN A 553 -17.74 -15.72 -27.18
C GLN A 553 -16.89 -14.50 -26.80
N GLY A 554 -16.02 -14.64 -25.80
CA GLY A 554 -15.12 -13.56 -25.36
C GLY A 554 -14.10 -13.16 -26.42
N LEU A 555 -13.60 -14.10 -27.22
CA LEU A 555 -12.72 -13.82 -28.36
C LEU A 555 -13.47 -13.10 -29.49
N ILE A 556 -14.71 -13.50 -29.80
CA ILE A 556 -15.56 -12.82 -30.79
C ILE A 556 -15.89 -11.38 -30.34
N ALA A 557 -16.23 -11.17 -29.07
CA ALA A 557 -16.42 -9.85 -28.48
C ALA A 557 -15.13 -9.00 -28.56
N ALA A 558 -13.98 -9.56 -28.17
CA ALA A 558 -12.69 -8.89 -28.27
C ALA A 558 -12.31 -8.56 -29.72
N ARG A 559 -12.69 -9.38 -30.72
CA ARG A 559 -12.52 -9.10 -32.16
C ARG A 559 -13.35 -7.91 -32.61
N LYS A 560 -14.62 -7.80 -32.21
CA LYS A 560 -15.49 -6.66 -32.57
C LYS A 560 -14.89 -5.32 -32.14
N HIS A 561 -14.30 -5.29 -30.94
CA HIS A 561 -13.75 -4.08 -30.31
C HIS A 561 -12.22 -3.98 -30.36
N HIS A 562 -11.56 -4.78 -31.21
CA HIS A 562 -10.10 -4.92 -31.22
C HIS A 562 -9.36 -3.58 -31.43
N GLY A 563 -9.97 -2.63 -32.15
CA GLY A 563 -9.41 -1.30 -32.39
C GLY A 563 -9.08 -0.55 -31.09
N MET A 564 -9.95 -0.60 -30.08
CA MET A 564 -9.71 0.06 -28.79
C MET A 564 -8.48 -0.53 -28.08
N ILE A 565 -8.37 -1.86 -28.07
CA ILE A 565 -7.27 -2.59 -27.46
C ILE A 565 -5.94 -2.27 -28.16
N ILE A 566 -5.94 -2.28 -29.49
CA ILE A 566 -4.78 -1.91 -30.29
C ILE A 566 -4.37 -0.46 -30.05
N THR A 567 -5.30 0.49 -30.07
CA THR A 567 -5.00 1.91 -29.89
C THR A 567 -4.39 2.20 -28.52
N LEU A 568 -4.85 1.56 -27.44
CA LEU A 568 -4.22 1.72 -26.12
C LEU A 568 -2.75 1.27 -26.14
N VAL A 569 -2.48 0.08 -26.67
CA VAL A 569 -1.11 -0.47 -26.75
C VAL A 569 -0.23 0.36 -27.70
N GLU A 570 -0.78 0.89 -28.80
CA GLU A 570 -0.06 1.78 -29.72
C GLU A 570 0.29 3.14 -29.07
N ILE A 571 -0.59 3.70 -28.23
CA ILE A 571 -0.33 4.91 -27.45
C ILE A 571 0.77 4.63 -26.41
N MET A 572 0.65 3.57 -25.63
CA MET A 572 1.64 3.21 -24.58
C MET A 572 3.02 2.88 -25.15
N ARG A 573 3.10 2.36 -26.38
CA ARG A 573 4.37 2.14 -27.10
C ARG A 573 5.04 3.44 -27.55
N SER A 574 4.29 4.53 -27.73
CA SER A 574 4.77 5.75 -28.39
C SER A 574 5.79 6.50 -27.54
N GLY A 575 7.08 6.31 -27.84
CA GLY A 575 8.19 6.94 -27.11
C GLY A 575 8.60 6.22 -25.83
N SER A 576 8.10 5.01 -25.58
CA SER A 576 8.46 4.19 -24.43
C SER A 576 9.64 3.25 -24.70
N GLN A 577 10.48 3.04 -23.70
CA GLN A 577 11.56 2.05 -23.65
C GLN A 577 11.18 0.78 -22.87
N LEU A 578 9.89 0.61 -22.51
CA LEU A 578 9.43 -0.52 -21.69
C LEU A 578 9.82 -1.88 -22.30
N PRO A 579 10.25 -2.86 -21.48
CA PRO A 579 10.68 -4.17 -21.95
C PRO A 579 9.67 -4.88 -22.87
N CYS A 580 8.37 -4.68 -22.66
CA CYS A 580 7.30 -5.27 -23.45
C CYS A 580 7.27 -4.80 -24.92
N PHE A 581 7.93 -3.68 -25.22
CA PHE A 581 7.98 -3.07 -26.56
C PHE A 581 9.33 -3.22 -27.26
N LYS A 582 10.26 -4.03 -26.72
CA LYS A 582 11.58 -4.30 -27.35
C LYS A 582 11.51 -4.75 -28.81
N SER A 583 10.44 -5.43 -29.23
CA SER A 583 10.22 -5.86 -30.62
C SER A 583 9.58 -4.79 -31.52
N GLY A 584 9.37 -3.56 -31.00
CA GLY A 584 8.85 -2.41 -31.73
C GLY A 584 7.47 -2.68 -32.35
N THR A 585 7.34 -2.37 -33.64
CA THR A 585 6.11 -2.56 -34.43
C THR A 585 5.65 -4.02 -34.47
N SER A 586 6.58 -4.99 -34.42
CA SER A 586 6.20 -6.41 -34.46
C SER A 586 5.42 -6.85 -33.21
N THR A 587 5.62 -6.19 -32.06
CA THR A 587 4.82 -6.43 -30.84
C THR A 587 3.33 -6.18 -31.11
N VAL A 588 3.01 -5.05 -31.76
CA VAL A 588 1.65 -4.64 -32.10
C VAL A 588 1.09 -5.51 -33.24
N GLN A 589 1.91 -5.86 -34.23
CA GLN A 589 1.48 -6.76 -35.29
C GLN A 589 1.16 -8.16 -34.77
N ASN A 590 1.97 -8.70 -33.86
CA ASN A 590 1.72 -9.97 -33.21
C ASN A 590 0.46 -9.93 -32.35
N LEU A 591 0.17 -8.80 -31.68
CA LEU A 591 -1.10 -8.58 -30.99
C LEU A 591 -2.29 -8.59 -31.97
N LYS A 592 -2.21 -7.83 -33.09
CA LYS A 592 -3.22 -7.84 -34.16
C LYS A 592 -3.48 -9.24 -34.70
N ASN A 593 -2.42 -10.01 -34.95
CA ASN A 593 -2.51 -11.38 -35.47
C ASN A 593 -3.27 -12.32 -34.52
N ARG A 594 -3.14 -12.17 -33.19
CA ARG A 594 -3.84 -13.00 -32.19
C ARG A 594 -5.35 -12.76 -32.10
N PHE A 595 -5.88 -11.69 -32.72
CA PHE A 595 -7.33 -11.53 -32.90
C PHE A 595 -7.88 -12.35 -34.07
N HIS A 596 -7.03 -12.97 -34.92
CA HIS A 596 -7.46 -13.83 -36.04
C HIS A 596 -8.54 -13.19 -36.93
N MET A 597 -8.36 -11.92 -37.29
CA MET A 597 -9.40 -11.13 -37.97
C MET A 597 -9.87 -11.74 -39.31
N SER A 598 -9.03 -12.56 -39.96
CA SER A 598 -9.35 -13.30 -41.19
C SER A 598 -10.07 -14.64 -41.00
N MET A 599 -10.24 -15.13 -39.76
CA MET A 599 -10.93 -16.39 -39.49
C MET A 599 -12.45 -16.23 -39.36
N THR A 600 -13.20 -17.21 -39.85
CA THR A 600 -14.64 -17.35 -39.54
C THR A 600 -14.87 -17.78 -38.09
N GLU A 601 -16.11 -17.69 -37.59
CA GLU A 601 -16.43 -18.16 -36.24
C GLU A 601 -16.22 -19.68 -36.08
N GLU A 602 -16.46 -20.47 -37.14
CA GLU A 602 -16.19 -21.91 -37.14
C GLU A 602 -14.69 -22.21 -37.08
N GLN A 603 -13.86 -21.44 -37.80
CA GLN A 603 -12.41 -21.53 -37.69
C GLN A 603 -11.90 -21.11 -36.31
N LEU A 604 -12.51 -20.07 -35.69
CA LEU A 604 -12.23 -19.73 -34.30
C LEU A 604 -12.59 -20.85 -33.33
N ARG A 605 -13.73 -21.53 -33.51
CA ARG A 605 -14.15 -22.64 -32.66
C ARG A 605 -13.10 -23.75 -32.64
N LEU A 606 -12.55 -24.09 -33.82
CA LEU A 606 -11.44 -25.03 -33.95
C LEU A 606 -10.14 -24.51 -33.30
N GLU A 607 -9.80 -23.23 -33.47
CA GLU A 607 -8.62 -22.62 -32.84
C GLU A 607 -8.75 -22.56 -31.30
N VAL A 608 -9.95 -22.31 -30.76
CA VAL A 608 -10.22 -22.35 -29.31
C VAL A 608 -10.02 -23.77 -28.75
N ASN A 609 -10.57 -24.80 -29.40
CA ASN A 609 -10.32 -26.19 -29.00
C ASN A 609 -8.82 -26.51 -29.00
N ARG A 610 -8.11 -26.14 -30.09
CA ARG A 610 -6.65 -26.33 -30.22
C ARG A 610 -5.85 -25.60 -29.13
N MET A 611 -6.28 -24.40 -28.73
CA MET A 611 -5.65 -23.64 -27.63
C MET A 611 -5.87 -24.31 -26.27
N VAL A 612 -7.07 -24.84 -26.02
CA VAL A 612 -7.43 -25.52 -24.76
C VAL A 612 -6.67 -26.84 -24.63
N GLU A 613 -6.74 -27.72 -25.63
CA GLU A 613 -6.00 -29.00 -25.70
C GLU A 613 -4.48 -28.79 -25.52
N GLY A 614 -3.92 -27.81 -26.25
CA GLY A 614 -2.51 -27.44 -26.16
C GLY A 614 -2.09 -26.82 -24.81
N SER A 615 -3.05 -26.38 -23.99
CA SER A 615 -2.79 -25.84 -22.64
C SER A 615 -2.83 -26.93 -21.57
N ILE A 616 -3.82 -27.85 -21.62
CA ILE A 616 -3.99 -28.95 -20.65
C ILE A 616 -2.78 -29.88 -20.63
N HIS A 617 -2.31 -30.29 -21.82
CA HIS A 617 -1.20 -31.25 -21.94
C HIS A 617 0.18 -30.57 -22.04
N SER A 618 0.27 -29.27 -21.74
CA SER A 618 1.51 -28.50 -21.84
C SER A 618 2.59 -29.01 -20.86
N LEU A 619 3.55 -29.77 -21.38
CA LEU A 619 4.80 -30.10 -20.69
C LEU A 619 5.56 -28.84 -20.28
N SER A 620 5.43 -27.75 -21.04
CA SER A 620 6.12 -26.49 -20.79
C SER A 620 5.61 -25.80 -19.52
N THR A 621 4.31 -25.91 -19.25
CA THR A 621 3.68 -25.43 -18.01
C THR A 621 4.16 -26.24 -16.80
N LYS A 622 4.22 -27.58 -16.92
CA LYS A 622 4.72 -28.48 -15.86
C LYS A 622 6.20 -28.22 -15.53
N LEU A 623 7.03 -28.01 -16.56
CA LEU A 623 8.45 -27.66 -16.39
C LEU A 623 8.62 -26.29 -15.71
N TYR A 624 7.75 -25.32 -16.04
CA TYR A 624 7.80 -23.99 -15.44
C TYR A 624 7.36 -23.99 -13.97
N ASP A 625 6.27 -24.68 -13.64
CA ASP A 625 5.86 -24.90 -12.24
C ASP A 625 6.95 -25.64 -11.45
N GLY A 626 7.60 -26.65 -12.05
CA GLY A 626 8.77 -27.30 -11.46
C GLY A 626 9.94 -26.33 -11.20
N PHE A 627 10.28 -25.48 -12.16
CA PHE A 627 11.29 -24.43 -11.98
C PHE A 627 10.94 -23.46 -10.86
N GLN A 628 9.67 -23.03 -10.78
CA GLN A 628 9.16 -22.14 -9.73
C GLN A 628 9.13 -22.83 -8.35
N TYR A 629 8.85 -24.13 -8.28
CA TYR A 629 9.01 -24.94 -7.08
C TYR A 629 10.47 -25.00 -6.63
N PHE A 630 11.40 -25.36 -7.51
CA PHE A 630 12.84 -25.48 -7.15
C PHE A 630 13.52 -24.15 -6.84
N THR A 631 13.10 -23.04 -7.46
CA THR A 631 13.77 -21.73 -7.27
C THR A 631 13.10 -20.85 -6.22
N ASN A 632 11.77 -20.92 -6.07
CA ASN A 632 10.99 -20.02 -5.24
C ASN A 632 10.07 -20.76 -4.23
N GLY A 633 10.06 -22.10 -4.21
CA GLY A 633 9.24 -22.90 -3.29
C GLY A 633 7.74 -22.94 -3.62
N ILE A 634 7.35 -22.58 -4.86
CA ILE A 634 5.96 -22.43 -5.27
C ILE A 634 5.35 -23.77 -5.71
N LEU A 635 4.49 -24.34 -4.85
CA LEU A 635 3.59 -25.50 -5.06
C LEU A 635 2.42 -25.26 -6.03
#